data_AF-A0A9E5WE46-F1
#
_entry.id   AF-A0A9E5WE46-F1
#
_cell.length_a   1.000
_cell.length_b   1.000
_cell.length_c   1.000
_cell.angle_alpha   90.00
_cell.angle_beta   90.00
_cell.angle_gamma   90.00
#
_symmetry.space_group_name_H-M   'P 1'
#
loop_
_entity.id
_entity.type
_entity.pdbx_description
1 polymer ?
#
loop_
_entity_poly.entity_id
_entity_poly.type
_entity_poly.pdbx_seq_one_letter_code
_entity_poly.pdbx_strand_id
1 'polypeptide(L)'
;MESYDRSITVEFKYSGMTIDVSLSGLTDAVIEFFDIYGTIPLAGKQLCNITKKGNGRERFSELLKKTGYPDDPEGFFTEILSAVGSGKIKKIKPGQIEIPHLMLMAILEKVLPGHGYISVKDTWQLEKVTHLGVPEKDREQLQKVIETYPVRLSRHTIRQMLVSKDVAYQYLPFIEELDAGGHTNTWIGQFHDGLLEQMYQNRVIFLLNMSCPVYCRFCFRKHKDSRNEKNPAVADVKKAVRHVKDSPSIKEIVVTGGDPFMNRVNMAATLDGLMQVDHVQTIRLATRSIAYYPDLFLENESAYLKYLKQKNFELQQHGKRMEVATHFIHPDEISPESLEIISDLVNNGIAVYVQTPFLRDCNDKGPELVRLFSLLRGAGAELHYIYIPCSPIHGNSIYWSPLSEGIRIASYLRAHLSDRVIPRICTATPIGKMDWYSSGWAVEKVKENENFIWIRTPYTPDYFKAFAPLANSLANIRVNGEGTIDIQYMAQIGDESFLHGPRPERGAMEKKPASSYDIERLTSLLINERQTGPSIVDTGHEELLRLHETRVEINARADKGQIDYIRADDRITDVIISSQTDAIDDLYYIRPLIKKLKGIPHVNAIRLLSMKFNYDPQAYTRAVINTLGDLNTLCVVNPLRLEIETWFTLAREITGTHAKLAARLNNKGITVYCNTALLGGVNDSDGHIHSLAHAIRKSGMEFHHLYVAGLPVQHEWNIDHPVDSYDVIDIATKVRREGSGREIPRYMISTKLGDVDYGLTSSFVHDNKGTKIKLGCYDLSYYKGMDKNFEFPKGIFARDDGFPVVQVPGLVKTNNFPVS
;
A
#
# COMPACT_ATOMS: atom_id res chain seq x y z
N MET A 1 21.89 51.06 7.61
CA MET A 1 20.53 51.15 7.03
C MET A 1 19.89 49.80 7.22
N GLU A 2 18.97 49.68 8.17
CA GLU A 2 18.13 48.49 8.32
C GLU A 2 17.29 48.37 7.05
N SER A 3 17.54 47.33 6.25
CA SER A 3 16.71 46.97 5.12
C SER A 3 15.38 46.47 5.70
N TYR A 4 14.34 47.30 5.71
CA TYR A 4 12.98 46.86 6.04
C TYR A 4 12.58 45.75 5.06
N ASP A 5 12.38 44.54 5.59
CA ASP A 5 11.85 43.42 4.82
C ASP A 5 10.46 43.78 4.30
N ARG A 6 10.23 43.61 2.99
CA ARG A 6 8.94 43.92 2.38
C ARG A 6 7.93 42.83 2.73
N SER A 7 6.67 43.20 2.89
CA SER A 7 5.57 42.25 3.11
C SER A 7 4.63 42.21 1.91
N ILE A 8 4.13 41.03 1.59
CA ILE A 8 3.03 40.84 0.65
C ILE A 8 1.75 40.57 1.44
N THR A 9 0.70 41.32 1.12
CA THR A 9 -0.61 41.17 1.72
C THR A 9 -1.43 40.13 0.96
N VAL A 10 -1.92 39.10 1.66
CA VAL A 10 -2.87 38.12 1.13
C VAL A 10 -4.26 38.41 1.68
N GLU A 11 -5.23 38.63 0.80
CA GLU A 11 -6.63 38.79 1.17
C GLU A 11 -7.42 37.52 0.85
N PHE A 12 -7.92 36.85 1.89
CA PHE A 12 -8.76 35.67 1.74
C PHE A 12 -10.22 36.06 1.58
N LYS A 13 -10.68 36.11 0.33
CA LYS A 13 -12.00 36.60 -0.09
C LYS A 13 -13.16 36.16 0.81
N TYR A 14 -13.25 34.87 1.13
CA TYR A 14 -14.41 34.32 1.85
C TYR A 14 -14.34 34.50 3.37
N SER A 15 -13.13 34.46 3.93
CA SER A 15 -12.96 34.66 5.38
C SER A 15 -12.87 36.14 5.78
N GLY A 16 -12.62 37.04 4.82
CA GLY A 16 -12.27 38.45 5.07
C GLY A 16 -10.94 38.63 5.80
N MET A 17 -10.14 37.56 5.96
CA MET A 17 -8.86 37.61 6.65
C MET A 17 -7.79 38.19 5.72
N THR A 18 -7.04 39.15 6.25
CA THR A 18 -5.86 39.73 5.60
C THR A 18 -4.62 39.30 6.38
N ILE A 19 -3.60 38.82 5.67
CA ILE A 19 -2.33 38.37 6.26
C ILE A 19 -1.18 39.05 5.53
N ASP A 20 -0.31 39.73 6.27
CA ASP A 20 0.95 40.23 5.75
C ASP A 20 2.03 39.18 5.96
N VAL A 21 2.67 38.77 4.86
CA VAL A 21 3.71 37.72 4.88
C VAL A 21 5.01 38.32 4.38
N SER A 22 6.10 38.04 5.10
CA SER A 22 7.46 38.45 4.74
C SER A 22 7.87 37.94 3.36
N LEU A 23 8.33 38.84 2.48
CA LEU A 23 8.88 38.50 1.16
C LEU A 23 10.14 37.65 1.29
N SER A 24 11.03 38.00 2.24
CA SER A 24 12.23 37.20 2.51
C SER A 24 11.88 35.78 2.98
N GLY A 25 10.88 35.63 3.87
CA GLY A 25 10.44 34.32 4.35
C GLY A 25 9.82 33.44 3.27
N LEU A 26 9.07 34.02 2.33
CA LEU A 26 8.55 33.32 1.15
C LEU A 26 9.67 32.90 0.20
N THR A 27 10.62 33.81 -0.04
CA THR A 27 11.80 33.57 -0.88
C THR A 27 12.65 32.43 -0.32
N ASP A 28 12.93 32.47 0.98
CA ASP A 28 13.70 31.44 1.69
C ASP A 28 12.99 30.08 1.63
N ALA A 29 11.67 30.04 1.79
CA ALA A 29 10.91 28.78 1.69
C ALA A 29 11.05 28.11 0.32
N VAL A 30 11.02 28.89 -0.78
CA VAL A 30 11.18 28.34 -2.14
C VAL A 30 12.64 27.93 -2.42
N ILE A 31 13.60 28.70 -1.94
CA ILE A 31 15.03 28.36 -2.04
C ILE A 31 15.32 27.05 -1.30
N GLU A 32 14.88 26.94 -0.06
CA GLU A 32 15.02 25.74 0.77
C GLU A 32 14.33 24.54 0.12
N PHE A 33 13.12 24.73 -0.42
CA PHE A 33 12.44 23.69 -1.20
C PHE A 33 13.30 23.21 -2.37
N PHE A 34 13.95 24.09 -3.12
CA PHE A 34 14.81 23.68 -4.22
C PHE A 34 16.09 22.98 -3.78
N ASP A 35 16.69 23.43 -2.68
CA ASP A 35 17.91 22.85 -2.12
C ASP A 35 17.68 21.43 -1.59
N ILE A 36 16.53 21.20 -0.94
CA ILE A 36 16.23 19.93 -0.29
C ILE A 36 15.34 19.04 -1.18
N TYR A 37 14.21 19.55 -1.64
CA TYR A 37 13.14 18.77 -2.30
C TYR A 37 13.05 18.96 -3.81
N GLY A 38 13.97 19.72 -4.42
CA GLY A 38 13.95 20.07 -5.84
C GLY A 38 14.29 18.93 -6.81
N THR A 39 13.93 17.68 -6.50
CA THR A 39 14.19 16.48 -7.32
C THR A 39 12.96 16.12 -8.15
N ILE A 40 13.13 15.35 -9.24
CA ILE A 40 12.03 14.97 -10.13
C ILE A 40 10.85 14.30 -9.38
N PRO A 41 11.07 13.36 -8.44
CA PRO A 41 9.96 12.73 -7.72
C PRO A 41 9.08 13.72 -6.92
N LEU A 42 9.67 14.76 -6.33
CA LEU A 42 8.99 15.69 -5.42
C LEU A 42 8.55 16.98 -6.12
N ALA A 43 9.42 17.56 -6.95
CA ALA A 43 9.20 18.80 -7.69
C ALA A 43 8.61 18.59 -9.09
N GLY A 44 8.59 17.36 -9.61
CA GLY A 44 8.07 17.04 -10.93
C GLY A 44 9.05 17.37 -12.08
N LYS A 45 8.88 16.66 -13.21
CA LYS A 45 9.74 16.80 -14.40
C LYS A 45 9.71 18.22 -14.99
N GLN A 46 8.52 18.84 -15.09
CA GLN A 46 8.37 20.17 -15.69
C GLN A 46 9.25 21.20 -14.98
N LEU A 47 9.14 21.30 -13.65
CA LEU A 47 9.88 22.27 -12.87
C LEU A 47 11.40 21.98 -12.92
N CYS A 48 11.80 20.72 -12.75
CA CYS A 48 13.21 20.34 -12.80
C CYS A 48 13.87 20.64 -14.15
N ASN A 49 13.15 20.47 -15.26
CA ASN A 49 13.66 20.73 -16.60
C ASN A 49 13.90 22.22 -16.88
N ILE A 50 13.08 23.11 -16.31
CA ILE A 50 13.23 24.55 -16.52
C ILE A 50 14.27 25.18 -15.57
N THR A 51 14.46 24.62 -14.37
CA THR A 51 15.48 25.07 -13.40
C THR A 51 16.77 24.23 -13.52
N LYS A 52 17.50 24.40 -14.64
CA LYS A 52 18.55 23.51 -15.23
C LYS A 52 19.82 23.17 -14.40
N LYS A 53 19.69 22.89 -13.10
CA LYS A 53 20.74 22.67 -12.07
C LYS A 53 21.34 23.98 -11.53
N GLY A 54 21.83 23.91 -10.29
CA GLY A 54 22.27 25.06 -9.49
C GLY A 54 21.78 24.92 -8.05
N ASN A 55 22.21 25.82 -7.17
CA ASN A 55 21.65 25.93 -5.81
C ASN A 55 20.22 26.52 -5.84
N GLY A 56 19.52 26.51 -4.72
CA GLY A 56 18.13 26.95 -4.61
C GLY A 56 17.91 28.39 -5.07
N ARG A 57 18.88 29.29 -4.85
CA ARG A 57 18.81 30.69 -5.31
C ARG A 57 18.88 30.79 -6.84
N GLU A 58 19.81 30.09 -7.46
CA GLU A 58 19.96 30.05 -8.92
C GLU A 58 18.71 29.45 -9.56
N ARG A 59 18.18 28.37 -8.98
CA ARG A 59 16.96 27.71 -9.44
C ARG A 59 15.73 28.59 -9.28
N PHE A 60 15.61 29.32 -8.19
CA PHE A 60 14.52 30.28 -7.99
C PHE A 60 14.60 31.46 -8.97
N SER A 61 15.80 32.02 -9.19
CA SER A 61 16.01 33.06 -10.22
C SER A 61 15.61 32.58 -11.62
N GLU A 62 15.94 31.34 -11.98
CA GLU A 62 15.53 30.77 -13.26
C GLU A 62 14.02 30.53 -13.31
N LEU A 63 13.39 30.05 -12.22
CA LEU A 63 11.94 29.93 -12.13
C LEU A 63 11.26 31.28 -12.39
N LEU A 64 11.70 32.34 -11.68
CA LEU A 64 11.20 33.71 -11.84
C LEU A 64 11.24 34.16 -13.31
N LYS A 65 12.40 34.02 -13.97
CA LYS A 65 12.57 34.34 -15.40
C LYS A 65 11.60 33.55 -16.30
N LYS A 66 11.43 32.25 -16.04
CA LYS A 66 10.55 31.38 -16.84
C LYS A 66 9.07 31.67 -16.63
N THR A 67 8.71 32.16 -15.44
CA THR A 67 7.34 32.57 -15.10
C THR A 67 7.02 34.01 -15.48
N GLY A 68 7.96 34.76 -16.07
CA GLY A 68 7.74 36.15 -16.51
C GLY A 68 7.96 37.21 -15.43
N TYR A 69 8.65 36.87 -14.34
CA TYR A 69 8.95 37.74 -13.19
C TYR A 69 10.46 37.94 -12.98
N PRO A 70 11.24 38.34 -14.01
CA PRO A 70 12.69 38.45 -13.86
C PRO A 70 13.06 39.44 -12.76
N ASP A 71 13.80 38.97 -11.76
CA ASP A 71 14.21 39.74 -10.57
C ASP A 71 13.04 40.38 -9.79
N ASP A 72 11.83 39.83 -9.94
CA ASP A 72 10.59 40.30 -9.30
C ASP A 72 9.92 39.18 -8.47
N PRO A 73 10.50 38.78 -7.33
CA PRO A 73 9.87 37.80 -6.45
C PRO A 73 8.55 38.32 -5.86
N GLU A 74 8.39 39.64 -5.71
CA GLU A 74 7.18 40.28 -5.18
C GLU A 74 5.97 40.05 -6.10
N GLY A 75 6.13 40.31 -7.40
CA GLY A 75 5.09 40.02 -8.40
C GLY A 75 4.77 38.53 -8.50
N PHE A 76 5.78 37.67 -8.50
CA PHE A 76 5.61 36.21 -8.54
C PHE A 76 4.76 35.68 -7.39
N PHE A 77 5.10 36.05 -6.16
CA PHE A 77 4.34 35.63 -4.98
C PHE A 77 2.96 36.31 -4.93
N THR A 78 2.83 37.56 -5.38
CA THR A 78 1.53 38.23 -5.46
C THR A 78 0.55 37.48 -6.36
N GLU A 79 0.99 36.95 -7.51
CA GLU A 79 0.12 36.14 -8.39
C GLU A 79 -0.32 34.83 -7.70
N ILE A 80 0.62 34.12 -7.06
CA ILE A 80 0.33 32.87 -6.33
C ILE A 80 -0.67 33.13 -5.20
N LEU A 81 -0.37 34.12 -4.34
CA LEU A 81 -1.14 34.40 -3.15
C LEU A 81 -2.52 34.99 -3.48
N SER A 82 -2.63 35.76 -4.56
CA SER A 82 -3.94 36.19 -5.10
C SER A 82 -4.77 34.99 -5.57
N ALA A 83 -4.15 34.00 -6.20
CA ALA A 83 -4.85 32.78 -6.60
C ALA A 83 -5.34 31.98 -5.38
N VAL A 84 -4.51 31.83 -4.35
CA VAL A 84 -4.89 31.19 -3.07
C VAL A 84 -6.01 31.97 -2.37
N GLY A 85 -5.84 33.28 -2.19
CA GLY A 85 -6.78 34.17 -1.50
C GLY A 85 -8.16 34.25 -2.17
N SER A 86 -8.24 33.95 -3.47
CA SER A 86 -9.52 33.86 -4.20
C SER A 86 -10.47 32.76 -3.68
N GLY A 87 -9.94 31.78 -2.93
CA GLY A 87 -10.67 30.63 -2.39
C GLY A 87 -11.19 29.66 -3.46
N LYS A 88 -10.68 29.75 -4.70
CA LYS A 88 -10.99 28.81 -5.79
C LYS A 88 -9.87 27.79 -5.91
N ILE A 89 -10.16 26.54 -5.57
CA ILE A 89 -9.19 25.44 -5.66
C ILE A 89 -8.91 25.15 -7.14
N LYS A 90 -7.69 25.45 -7.59
CA LYS A 90 -7.22 25.22 -8.96
C LYS A 90 -5.70 25.01 -8.97
N LYS A 91 -5.21 24.42 -10.05
CA LYS A 91 -3.76 24.41 -10.34
C LYS A 91 -3.25 25.85 -10.43
N ILE A 92 -2.22 26.18 -9.66
CA ILE A 92 -1.62 27.52 -9.62
C ILE A 92 -0.50 27.58 -10.67
N LYS A 93 -0.59 28.53 -11.60
CA LYS A 93 0.23 28.58 -12.82
C LYS A 93 0.79 29.98 -13.14
N PRO A 94 1.66 30.56 -12.29
CA PRO A 94 2.33 31.81 -12.62
C PRO A 94 3.10 31.66 -13.93
N GLY A 95 2.87 32.58 -14.87
CA GLY A 95 3.45 32.51 -16.22
C GLY A 95 3.20 31.17 -16.94
N GLN A 96 2.03 30.54 -16.72
CA GLN A 96 1.62 29.24 -17.30
C GLN A 96 2.39 28.00 -16.80
N ILE A 97 3.30 28.14 -15.84
CA ILE A 97 4.07 27.03 -15.26
C ILE A 97 3.38 26.56 -13.99
N GLU A 98 3.00 25.29 -13.94
CA GLU A 98 2.33 24.72 -12.77
C GLU A 98 3.31 24.58 -11.60
N ILE A 99 2.98 25.20 -10.47
CA ILE A 99 3.76 25.07 -9.24
C ILE A 99 3.41 23.72 -8.58
N PRO A 100 4.41 22.88 -8.25
CA PRO A 100 4.18 21.61 -7.60
C PRO A 100 3.50 21.76 -6.23
N HIS A 101 2.64 20.80 -5.90
CA HIS A 101 1.91 20.80 -4.63
C HIS A 101 2.81 20.99 -3.40
N LEU A 102 3.95 20.27 -3.32
CA LEU A 102 4.86 20.37 -2.17
C LEU A 102 5.52 21.76 -2.04
N MET A 103 5.79 22.45 -3.16
CA MET A 103 6.30 23.82 -3.13
C MET A 103 5.21 24.80 -2.66
N LEU A 104 3.96 24.59 -3.09
CA LEU A 104 2.82 25.37 -2.58
C LEU A 104 2.65 25.16 -1.07
N MET A 105 2.84 23.94 -0.57
CA MET A 105 2.80 23.66 0.86
C MET A 105 3.89 24.43 1.62
N ALA A 106 5.14 24.44 1.12
CA ALA A 106 6.23 25.23 1.72
C ALA A 106 5.91 26.73 1.78
N ILE A 107 5.28 27.27 0.73
CA ILE A 107 4.78 28.66 0.71
C ILE A 107 3.68 28.85 1.75
N LEU A 108 2.68 27.96 1.79
CA LEU A 108 1.53 28.08 2.67
C LEU A 108 1.88 27.94 4.15
N GLU A 109 2.95 27.21 4.51
CA GLU A 109 3.48 27.20 5.89
C GLU A 109 3.90 28.60 6.36
N LYS A 110 4.36 29.47 5.45
CA LYS A 110 4.67 30.88 5.78
C LYS A 110 3.43 31.76 5.84
N VAL A 111 2.41 31.46 5.02
CA VAL A 111 1.17 32.25 4.94
C VAL A 111 0.21 31.94 6.09
N LEU A 112 0.04 30.66 6.43
CA LEU A 112 -0.85 30.16 7.48
C LEU A 112 -0.04 29.32 8.48
N PRO A 113 0.85 29.95 9.26
CA PRO A 113 1.72 29.25 10.18
C PRO A 113 0.94 28.65 11.36
N GLY A 114 1.58 27.70 12.03
CA GLY A 114 1.10 27.09 13.26
C GLY A 114 0.47 25.72 13.06
N HIS A 115 0.25 25.06 14.20
CA HIS A 115 -0.14 23.67 14.29
C HIS A 115 -1.47 23.52 15.05
N GLY A 116 -1.92 22.28 15.21
CA GLY A 116 -3.15 21.92 15.90
C GLY A 116 -4.36 21.78 14.98
N TYR A 117 -5.53 21.60 15.59
CA TYR A 117 -6.79 21.29 14.90
C TYR A 117 -7.99 22.02 15.50
N ILE A 118 -9.03 22.20 14.68
CA ILE A 118 -10.22 22.98 14.97
C ILE A 118 -11.45 22.13 14.71
N SER A 119 -12.36 22.05 15.69
CA SER A 119 -13.70 21.50 15.49
C SER A 119 -14.64 22.59 14.98
N VAL A 120 -15.15 22.41 13.77
CA VAL A 120 -16.08 23.34 13.12
C VAL A 120 -17.49 23.13 13.69
N LYS A 121 -18.15 24.23 14.07
CA LYS A 121 -19.47 24.25 14.70
C LYS A 121 -20.59 24.60 13.73
N ASP A 122 -20.29 25.46 12.77
CA ASP A 122 -21.27 25.94 11.80
C ASP A 122 -20.62 26.26 10.44
N THR A 123 -21.46 26.52 9.44
CA THR A 123 -21.02 26.81 8.08
C THR A 123 -20.29 28.13 7.92
N TRP A 124 -20.54 29.12 8.81
CA TRP A 124 -19.81 30.39 8.82
C TRP A 124 -18.39 30.20 9.33
N GLN A 125 -18.23 29.41 10.40
CA GLN A 125 -16.93 29.00 10.88
C GLN A 125 -16.20 28.15 9.85
N LEU A 126 -16.89 27.23 9.16
CA LEU A 126 -16.30 26.43 8.07
C LEU A 126 -15.66 27.32 7.01
N GLU A 127 -16.43 28.27 6.47
CA GLU A 127 -15.96 29.24 5.47
C GLU A 127 -14.78 30.06 6.00
N LYS A 128 -14.89 30.56 7.23
CA LYS A 128 -13.85 31.38 7.86
C LYS A 128 -12.53 30.63 8.06
N VAL A 129 -12.58 29.38 8.53
CA VAL A 129 -11.35 28.61 8.86
C VAL A 129 -10.71 27.95 7.64
N THR A 130 -11.51 27.60 6.63
CA THR A 130 -11.00 26.98 5.41
C THR A 130 -10.59 28.00 4.35
N HIS A 131 -11.08 29.24 4.47
CA HIS A 131 -10.97 30.30 3.47
C HIS A 131 -11.58 29.94 2.10
N LEU A 132 -12.44 28.93 2.07
CA LEU A 132 -13.15 28.44 0.89
C LEU A 132 -14.63 28.85 0.99
N GLY A 133 -15.21 29.23 -0.14
CA GLY A 133 -16.58 29.73 -0.18
C GLY A 133 -17.60 28.63 0.11
N VAL A 134 -18.58 28.94 0.96
CA VAL A 134 -19.75 28.11 1.20
C VAL A 134 -20.95 28.75 0.51
N PRO A 135 -21.56 28.11 -0.52
CA PRO A 135 -22.70 28.70 -1.21
C PRO A 135 -23.87 28.95 -0.26
N GLU A 136 -24.46 30.14 -0.32
CA GLU A 136 -25.54 30.54 0.60
C GLU A 136 -26.73 29.56 0.58
N LYS A 137 -27.09 29.10 -0.62
CA LYS A 137 -28.16 28.10 -0.83
C LYS A 137 -27.89 26.74 -0.16
N ASP A 138 -26.63 26.40 0.11
CA ASP A 138 -26.23 25.10 0.64
C ASP A 138 -25.99 25.16 2.15
N ARG A 139 -25.93 26.36 2.77
CA ARG A 139 -25.59 26.54 4.19
C ARG A 139 -26.49 25.76 5.14
N GLU A 140 -27.81 25.80 4.96
CA GLU A 140 -28.73 25.10 5.87
C GLU A 140 -28.54 23.59 5.80
N GLN A 141 -28.35 23.04 4.60
CA GLN A 141 -28.15 21.61 4.41
C GLN A 141 -26.77 21.18 4.93
N LEU A 142 -25.71 21.95 4.65
CA LEU A 142 -24.38 21.70 5.19
C LEU A 142 -24.34 21.82 6.71
N GLN A 143 -25.16 22.68 7.31
CA GLN A 143 -25.30 22.74 8.76
C GLN A 143 -25.83 21.42 9.32
N LYS A 144 -26.87 20.85 8.71
CA LYS A 144 -27.39 19.51 9.06
C LYS A 144 -26.31 18.43 8.90
N VAL A 145 -25.49 18.52 7.85
CA VAL A 145 -24.35 17.62 7.63
C VAL A 145 -23.31 17.75 8.74
N ILE A 146 -22.93 18.96 9.16
CA ILE A 146 -21.97 19.20 10.25
C ILE A 146 -22.52 18.66 11.59
N GLU A 147 -23.82 18.79 11.82
CA GLU A 147 -24.48 18.30 13.03
C GLU A 147 -24.58 16.77 13.07
N THR A 148 -24.76 16.12 11.92
CA THR A 148 -24.83 14.66 11.79
C THR A 148 -23.44 14.02 11.77
N TYR A 149 -22.51 14.65 11.05
CA TYR A 149 -21.15 14.19 10.79
C TYR A 149 -20.15 15.32 11.11
N PRO A 150 -19.62 15.37 12.34
CA PRO A 150 -18.79 16.47 12.80
C PRO A 150 -17.59 16.73 11.88
N VAL A 151 -17.24 17.99 11.70
CA VAL A 151 -16.05 18.42 10.95
C VAL A 151 -14.96 18.84 11.93
N ARG A 152 -13.77 18.28 11.74
CA ARG A 152 -12.56 18.68 12.46
C ARG A 152 -11.39 18.65 11.50
N LEU A 153 -10.62 19.74 11.48
CA LEU A 153 -9.56 19.99 10.50
C LEU A 153 -8.29 20.42 11.21
N SER A 154 -7.13 19.92 10.78
CA SER A 154 -5.84 20.42 11.24
C SER A 154 -5.44 21.65 10.41
N ARG A 155 -4.51 22.47 10.94
CA ARG A 155 -3.87 23.53 10.15
C ARG A 155 -3.18 22.98 8.90
N HIS A 156 -2.54 21.83 9.04
CA HIS A 156 -1.90 21.11 7.94
C HIS A 156 -2.88 20.79 6.80
N THR A 157 -4.01 20.16 7.12
CA THR A 157 -5.05 19.83 6.14
C THR A 157 -5.68 21.07 5.54
N ILE A 158 -5.93 22.13 6.31
CA ILE A 158 -6.43 23.41 5.78
C ILE A 158 -5.51 23.94 4.67
N ARG A 159 -4.19 23.93 4.90
CA ARG A 159 -3.22 24.33 3.88
C ARG A 159 -3.28 23.43 2.63
N GLN A 160 -3.34 22.11 2.81
CA GLN A 160 -3.46 21.18 1.67
C GLN A 160 -4.73 21.41 0.85
N MET A 161 -5.88 21.63 1.50
CA MET A 161 -7.17 21.83 0.84
C MET A 161 -7.23 23.11 -0.01
N LEU A 162 -6.49 24.16 0.37
CA LEU A 162 -6.44 25.41 -0.40
C LEU A 162 -5.88 25.21 -1.82
N VAL A 163 -5.03 24.18 -2.00
CA VAL A 163 -4.31 23.94 -3.25
C VAL A 163 -4.56 22.55 -3.86
N SER A 164 -5.33 21.68 -3.20
CA SER A 164 -5.70 20.37 -3.73
C SER A 164 -7.20 20.09 -3.56
N LYS A 165 -7.88 19.93 -4.69
CA LYS A 165 -9.31 19.56 -4.72
C LYS A 165 -9.51 18.16 -4.15
N ASP A 166 -8.54 17.27 -4.39
CA ASP A 166 -8.62 15.85 -4.03
C ASP A 166 -8.38 15.65 -2.53
N VAL A 167 -7.63 16.56 -1.89
CA VAL A 167 -7.57 16.63 -0.42
C VAL A 167 -8.84 17.27 0.13
N ALA A 168 -9.31 18.38 -0.41
CA ALA A 168 -10.56 19.04 0.01
C ALA A 168 -11.76 18.07 -0.04
N TYR A 169 -11.82 17.23 -1.07
CA TYR A 169 -12.84 16.21 -1.26
C TYR A 169 -12.93 15.17 -0.12
N GLN A 170 -11.86 14.99 0.63
CA GLN A 170 -11.79 14.03 1.73
C GLN A 170 -12.21 14.60 3.08
N TYR A 171 -12.28 15.93 3.22
CA TYR A 171 -12.41 16.60 4.52
C TYR A 171 -13.49 17.69 4.57
N LEU A 172 -13.88 18.31 3.44
CA LEU A 172 -14.99 19.26 3.39
C LEU A 172 -16.34 18.55 3.36
N PRO A 173 -17.37 19.05 4.07
CA PRO A 173 -18.70 18.45 4.03
C PRO A 173 -19.41 18.71 2.69
N PHE A 174 -20.25 17.76 2.27
CA PHE A 174 -21.10 17.84 1.07
C PHE A 174 -22.59 17.69 1.43
N ILE A 175 -23.48 18.34 0.68
CA ILE A 175 -24.94 18.20 0.91
C ILE A 175 -25.41 16.77 0.60
N GLU A 176 -24.73 16.10 -0.31
CA GLU A 176 -24.91 14.70 -0.70
C GLU A 176 -24.71 13.74 0.48
N GLU A 177 -24.02 14.17 1.55
CA GLU A 177 -23.88 13.35 2.75
C GLU A 177 -25.20 13.16 3.51
N LEU A 178 -26.24 13.95 3.23
CA LEU A 178 -27.59 13.74 3.77
C LEU A 178 -28.29 12.52 3.16
N ASP A 179 -27.73 11.94 2.10
CA ASP A 179 -28.22 10.67 1.54
C ASP A 179 -28.10 9.54 2.59
N ALA A 180 -29.23 8.89 2.86
CA ALA A 180 -29.32 7.80 3.82
C ALA A 180 -29.01 6.42 3.19
N GLY A 181 -28.53 6.38 1.94
CA GLY A 181 -28.07 5.14 1.31
C GLY A 181 -26.90 4.51 2.08
N GLY A 182 -26.91 3.18 2.19
CA GLY A 182 -25.85 2.44 2.89
C GLY A 182 -26.28 1.94 4.27
N HIS A 183 -25.27 1.65 5.09
CA HIS A 183 -25.44 1.21 6.47
C HIS A 183 -25.10 2.32 7.46
N THR A 184 -25.65 2.25 8.68
CA THR A 184 -25.24 3.16 9.77
C THR A 184 -23.83 2.83 10.29
N ASN A 185 -23.48 1.54 10.33
CA ASN A 185 -22.16 1.03 10.64
C ASN A 185 -21.91 -0.25 9.84
N THR A 186 -20.64 -0.61 9.64
CA THR A 186 -20.22 -1.81 8.85
C THR A 186 -19.63 -2.92 9.71
N TRP A 187 -19.56 -2.75 11.03
CA TRP A 187 -19.04 -3.77 11.95
C TRP A 187 -20.16 -4.65 12.51
N ILE A 188 -19.89 -5.93 12.77
CA ILE A 188 -20.88 -6.87 13.34
C ILE A 188 -21.24 -6.52 14.78
N GLY A 189 -20.37 -5.80 15.51
CA GLY A 189 -20.61 -5.41 16.89
C GLY A 189 -20.22 -6.47 17.92
N GLN A 190 -19.31 -7.39 17.59
CA GLN A 190 -18.80 -8.38 18.53
C GLN A 190 -17.70 -7.80 19.39
N PHE A 191 -18.13 -7.11 20.44
CA PHE A 191 -17.26 -6.47 21.41
C PHE A 191 -17.15 -7.30 22.68
N HIS A 192 -15.92 -7.60 23.09
CA HIS A 192 -15.60 -8.09 24.42
C HIS A 192 -15.27 -6.90 25.31
N ASP A 193 -15.96 -6.80 26.44
CA ASP A 193 -15.80 -5.73 27.42
C ASP A 193 -15.96 -4.31 26.85
N GLY A 194 -16.69 -4.17 25.74
CA GLY A 194 -16.95 -2.90 25.05
C GLY A 194 -15.73 -2.27 24.36
N LEU A 195 -14.54 -2.87 24.46
CA LEU A 195 -13.28 -2.27 23.99
C LEU A 195 -12.60 -3.08 22.88
N LEU A 196 -12.80 -4.40 22.89
CA LEU A 196 -12.10 -5.33 22.03
C LEU A 196 -13.07 -5.91 21.00
N GLU A 197 -12.85 -5.58 19.73
CA GLU A 197 -13.59 -6.17 18.61
C GLU A 197 -12.83 -7.40 18.09
N GLN A 198 -13.52 -8.55 18.00
CA GLN A 198 -12.94 -9.78 17.49
C GLN A 198 -13.69 -10.28 16.25
N MET A 199 -13.14 -9.99 15.07
CA MET A 199 -13.63 -10.51 13.79
C MET A 199 -12.90 -11.77 13.32
N TYR A 200 -11.81 -12.14 13.99
CA TYR A 200 -10.92 -13.23 13.57
C TYR A 200 -10.43 -14.00 14.78
N GLN A 201 -10.15 -15.30 14.59
CA GLN A 201 -9.70 -16.15 15.69
C GLN A 201 -8.35 -15.71 16.30
N ASN A 202 -7.45 -15.22 15.44
CA ASN A 202 -6.06 -14.97 15.79
C ASN A 202 -5.70 -13.50 16.03
N ARG A 203 -6.66 -12.58 15.92
CA ARG A 203 -6.38 -11.15 16.04
C ARG A 203 -7.59 -10.34 16.48
N VAL A 204 -7.32 -9.26 17.19
CA VAL A 204 -8.33 -8.38 17.79
C VAL A 204 -8.00 -6.92 17.57
N ILE A 205 -9.03 -6.08 17.66
CA ILE A 205 -8.93 -4.63 17.53
C ILE A 205 -9.27 -3.98 18.88
N PHE A 206 -8.39 -3.13 19.39
CA PHE A 206 -8.59 -2.32 20.60
C PHE A 206 -9.04 -0.92 20.18
N LEU A 207 -10.23 -0.48 20.62
CA LEU A 207 -10.77 0.85 20.32
C LEU A 207 -10.54 1.83 21.48
N LEU A 208 -9.32 2.37 21.59
CA LEU A 208 -8.91 3.12 22.79
C LEU A 208 -9.54 4.53 22.93
N ASN A 209 -10.11 5.06 21.86
CA ASN A 209 -10.70 6.41 21.80
C ASN A 209 -11.47 6.55 20.49
N MET A 210 -12.59 7.28 20.43
CA MET A 210 -13.37 7.47 19.19
C MET A 210 -13.12 8.79 18.45
N SER A 211 -12.34 9.70 19.05
CA SER A 211 -11.96 10.98 18.44
C SER A 211 -10.71 10.88 17.55
N CYS A 212 -10.62 11.75 16.54
CA CYS A 212 -9.43 11.95 15.72
C CYS A 212 -9.02 13.44 15.76
N PRO A 213 -7.76 13.79 15.47
CA PRO A 213 -7.38 15.18 15.19
C PRO A 213 -8.10 15.75 13.94
N VAL A 214 -8.36 14.90 12.94
CA VAL A 214 -9.04 15.28 11.69
C VAL A 214 -10.10 14.23 11.35
N TYR A 215 -11.28 14.67 10.91
CA TYR A 215 -12.39 13.79 10.54
C TYR A 215 -12.52 13.66 9.03
N CYS A 216 -12.22 12.46 8.53
CA CYS A 216 -12.41 12.09 7.13
C CYS A 216 -13.90 11.91 6.84
N ARG A 217 -14.39 12.47 5.73
CA ARG A 217 -15.82 12.43 5.36
C ARG A 217 -16.30 11.02 5.00
N PHE A 218 -15.42 10.17 4.51
CA PHE A 218 -15.71 8.77 4.18
C PHE A 218 -15.58 7.79 5.36
N CYS A 219 -15.32 8.28 6.58
CA CYS A 219 -15.03 7.42 7.74
C CYS A 219 -16.24 6.55 8.12
N PHE A 220 -16.02 5.25 8.33
CA PHE A 220 -17.07 4.34 8.81
C PHE A 220 -17.52 4.61 10.27
N ARG A 221 -16.82 5.49 11.01
CA ARG A 221 -17.20 6.01 12.34
C ARG A 221 -17.58 7.51 12.29
N LYS A 222 -18.08 8.02 11.16
CA LYS A 222 -18.34 9.46 10.96
C LYS A 222 -19.49 10.03 11.78
N HIS A 223 -20.47 9.22 12.16
CA HIS A 223 -21.65 9.65 12.93
C HIS A 223 -21.24 10.31 14.24
N LYS A 224 -21.90 11.43 14.59
CA LYS A 224 -21.65 12.20 15.82
C LYS A 224 -21.74 11.35 17.09
N ASP A 225 -22.70 10.44 17.15
CA ASP A 225 -22.88 9.55 18.31
C ASP A 225 -21.63 8.71 18.57
N SER A 226 -21.04 8.14 17.52
CA SER A 226 -19.77 7.41 17.64
C SER A 226 -18.64 8.29 18.17
N ARG A 227 -18.58 9.56 17.75
CA ARG A 227 -17.53 10.50 18.20
C ARG A 227 -17.69 10.96 19.64
N ASN A 228 -18.91 10.92 20.17
CA ASN A 228 -19.25 11.35 21.53
C ASN A 228 -19.21 10.20 22.55
N GLU A 229 -18.92 8.97 22.12
CA GLU A 229 -18.72 7.85 23.03
C GLU A 229 -17.63 8.17 24.06
N LYS A 230 -17.87 7.75 25.31
CA LYS A 230 -16.94 8.01 26.42
C LYS A 230 -15.66 7.21 26.21
N ASN A 231 -14.52 7.87 26.38
CA ASN A 231 -13.23 7.17 26.34
C ASN A 231 -13.15 6.09 27.45
N PRO A 232 -12.56 4.92 27.14
CA PRO A 232 -12.35 3.87 28.13
C PRO A 232 -11.42 4.36 29.25
N ALA A 233 -11.63 3.86 30.47
CA ALA A 233 -10.70 4.05 31.57
C ALA A 233 -9.55 3.05 31.47
N VAL A 234 -8.44 3.33 32.16
CA VAL A 234 -7.29 2.41 32.25
C VAL A 234 -7.70 1.04 32.82
N ALA A 235 -8.70 0.99 33.70
CA ALA A 235 -9.24 -0.26 34.23
C ALA A 235 -9.88 -1.13 33.13
N ASP A 236 -10.59 -0.51 32.18
CA ASP A 236 -11.21 -1.20 31.05
C ASP A 236 -10.14 -1.77 30.11
N VAL A 237 -9.07 -0.99 29.85
CA VAL A 237 -7.90 -1.45 29.09
C VAL A 237 -7.26 -2.68 29.73
N LYS A 238 -7.05 -2.66 31.06
CA LYS A 238 -6.49 -3.81 31.79
C LYS A 238 -7.38 -5.05 31.70
N LYS A 239 -8.72 -4.87 31.69
CA LYS A 239 -9.68 -5.96 31.51
C LYS A 239 -9.58 -6.57 30.11
N ALA A 240 -9.50 -5.73 29.06
CA ALA A 240 -9.29 -6.20 27.69
C ALA A 240 -7.95 -6.93 27.50
N VAL A 241 -6.86 -6.43 28.12
CA VAL A 241 -5.57 -7.14 28.13
C VAL A 241 -5.68 -8.52 28.81
N ARG A 242 -6.45 -8.63 29.90
CA ARG A 242 -6.71 -9.92 30.55
C ARG A 242 -7.44 -10.88 29.62
N HIS A 243 -8.45 -10.42 28.90
CA HIS A 243 -9.13 -11.25 27.89
C HIS A 243 -8.13 -11.79 26.84
N VAL A 244 -7.21 -10.97 26.34
CA VAL A 244 -6.15 -11.41 25.42
C VAL A 244 -5.25 -12.46 26.08
N LYS A 245 -4.87 -12.25 27.34
CA LYS A 245 -4.07 -13.21 28.12
C LYS A 245 -4.79 -14.56 28.27
N ASP A 246 -6.11 -14.55 28.47
CA ASP A 246 -6.92 -15.74 28.66
C ASP A 246 -7.29 -16.44 27.33
N SER A 247 -6.87 -15.87 26.19
CA SER A 247 -7.22 -16.33 24.83
C SER A 247 -5.97 -16.64 24.00
N PRO A 248 -5.36 -17.84 24.14
CA PRO A 248 -4.09 -18.19 23.50
C PRO A 248 -4.10 -18.14 21.96
N SER A 249 -5.27 -18.15 21.33
CA SER A 249 -5.39 -18.05 19.87
C SER A 249 -5.04 -16.65 19.35
N ILE A 250 -5.20 -15.59 20.15
CA ILE A 250 -4.95 -14.20 19.74
C ILE A 250 -3.45 -13.92 19.67
N LYS A 251 -2.90 -13.78 18.46
CA LYS A 251 -1.48 -13.52 18.21
C LYS A 251 -1.19 -12.07 17.82
N GLU A 252 -2.16 -11.38 17.23
CA GLU A 252 -1.98 -10.01 16.75
C GLU A 252 -3.02 -9.04 17.34
N ILE A 253 -2.59 -7.84 17.68
CA ILE A 253 -3.46 -6.79 18.20
C ILE A 253 -3.33 -5.55 17.33
N VAL A 254 -4.46 -4.98 16.93
CA VAL A 254 -4.52 -3.66 16.28
C VAL A 254 -5.06 -2.65 17.29
N VAL A 255 -4.25 -1.68 17.68
CA VAL A 255 -4.62 -0.58 18.56
C VAL A 255 -5.08 0.60 17.71
N THR A 256 -6.33 0.99 17.84
CA THR A 256 -7.00 1.99 17.00
C THR A 256 -8.17 2.66 17.75
N GLY A 257 -9.20 3.08 17.01
CA GLY A 257 -10.38 3.79 17.47
C GLY A 257 -10.74 4.84 16.43
N GLY A 258 -10.68 6.12 16.81
CA GLY A 258 -10.37 7.21 15.92
C GLY A 258 -8.87 7.24 15.67
N ASP A 259 -8.12 7.84 16.59
CA ASP A 259 -6.66 7.80 16.59
C ASP A 259 -6.13 7.39 17.99
N PRO A 260 -5.23 6.37 18.10
CA PRO A 260 -4.76 5.86 19.39
C PRO A 260 -3.86 6.87 20.14
N PHE A 261 -3.22 7.81 19.45
CA PHE A 261 -2.33 8.79 20.06
C PHE A 261 -3.08 9.92 20.78
N MET A 262 -4.39 10.03 20.57
CA MET A 262 -5.26 10.96 21.29
C MET A 262 -5.48 10.57 22.76
N ASN A 263 -5.12 9.35 23.15
CA ASN A 263 -5.18 8.90 24.54
C ASN A 263 -3.90 8.14 24.92
N ARG A 264 -2.84 8.90 25.18
CA ARG A 264 -1.51 8.38 25.50
C ARG A 264 -1.50 7.44 26.72
N VAL A 265 -2.32 7.73 27.74
CA VAL A 265 -2.38 6.92 28.97
C VAL A 265 -2.90 5.52 28.66
N ASN A 266 -3.99 5.41 27.90
CA ASN A 266 -4.53 4.11 27.49
C ASN A 266 -3.63 3.39 26.49
N MET A 267 -2.99 4.12 25.56
CA MET A 267 -2.02 3.55 24.64
C MET A 267 -0.84 2.93 25.39
N ALA A 268 -0.27 3.64 26.38
CA ALA A 268 0.81 3.12 27.21
C ALA A 268 0.37 1.90 28.02
N ALA A 269 -0.77 1.97 28.72
CA ALA A 269 -1.32 0.84 29.47
C ALA A 269 -1.56 -0.40 28.59
N THR A 270 -1.98 -0.20 27.34
CA THR A 270 -2.19 -1.28 26.36
C THR A 270 -0.87 -1.91 25.96
N LEU A 271 0.13 -1.11 25.55
CA LEU A 271 1.45 -1.61 25.14
C LEU A 271 2.16 -2.35 26.28
N ASP A 272 2.17 -1.77 27.48
CA ASP A 272 2.82 -2.36 28.65
C ASP A 272 2.15 -3.66 29.07
N GLY A 273 0.80 -3.70 29.03
CA GLY A 273 0.04 -4.90 29.35
C GLY A 273 0.25 -6.04 28.35
N LEU A 274 0.16 -5.75 27.05
CA LEU A 274 0.31 -6.75 25.98
C LEU A 274 1.74 -7.26 25.85
N MET A 275 2.74 -6.45 26.22
CA MET A 275 4.14 -6.87 26.27
C MET A 275 4.37 -8.06 27.21
N GLN A 276 3.56 -8.17 28.28
CA GLN A 276 3.65 -9.26 29.26
C GLN A 276 2.87 -10.54 28.86
N VAL A 277 2.20 -10.55 27.70
CA VAL A 277 1.42 -11.71 27.23
C VAL A 277 2.27 -12.53 26.27
N ASP A 278 2.71 -13.72 26.69
CA ASP A 278 3.70 -14.54 25.95
C ASP A 278 3.28 -14.87 24.52
N HIS A 279 2.03 -15.25 24.30
CA HIS A 279 1.55 -15.69 22.99
C HIS A 279 1.27 -14.54 21.99
N VAL A 280 1.33 -13.28 22.44
CA VAL A 280 1.21 -12.11 21.55
C VAL A 280 2.50 -11.93 20.75
N GLN A 281 2.37 -11.80 19.43
CA GLN A 281 3.50 -11.72 18.51
C GLN A 281 3.64 -10.32 17.89
N THR A 282 2.54 -9.67 17.52
CA THR A 282 2.56 -8.39 16.80
C THR A 282 1.55 -7.42 17.40
N ILE A 283 1.98 -6.17 17.61
CA ILE A 283 1.11 -5.06 18.00
C ILE A 283 1.18 -3.99 16.90
N ARG A 284 0.03 -3.62 16.35
CA ARG A 284 -0.09 -2.62 15.28
C ARG A 284 -0.77 -1.37 15.81
N LEU A 285 -0.15 -0.21 15.61
CA LEU A 285 -0.75 1.08 15.93
C LEU A 285 -1.35 1.68 14.67
N ALA A 286 -2.66 1.85 14.60
CA ALA A 286 -3.32 2.39 13.41
C ALA A 286 -3.65 3.87 13.60
N THR A 287 -2.93 4.73 12.88
CA THR A 287 -3.04 6.18 12.92
C THR A 287 -3.00 6.76 11.50
N ARG A 288 -3.91 7.69 11.20
CA ARG A 288 -3.83 8.45 9.94
C ARG A 288 -3.17 9.83 10.15
N SER A 289 -2.80 10.15 11.40
CA SER A 289 -2.21 11.44 11.73
C SER A 289 -0.91 11.73 10.98
N ILE A 290 -0.19 10.71 10.49
CA ILE A 290 0.99 10.90 9.63
C ILE A 290 0.65 11.70 8.36
N ALA A 291 -0.55 11.49 7.78
CA ALA A 291 -0.95 12.14 6.53
C ALA A 291 -1.58 13.54 6.76
N TYR A 292 -2.44 13.66 7.77
CA TYR A 292 -3.24 14.89 7.95
C TYR A 292 -2.79 15.78 9.13
N TYR A 293 -1.93 15.29 10.02
CA TYR A 293 -1.46 16.04 11.19
C TYR A 293 -0.07 15.53 11.65
N PRO A 294 0.95 15.63 10.78
CA PRO A 294 2.29 15.11 11.05
C PRO A 294 2.92 15.73 12.30
N ASP A 295 2.55 16.97 12.65
CA ASP A 295 2.99 17.68 13.85
C ASP A 295 2.74 16.90 15.14
N LEU A 296 1.72 16.02 15.18
CA LEU A 296 1.50 15.12 16.30
C LEU A 296 2.77 14.33 16.66
N PHE A 297 3.56 13.94 15.66
CA PHE A 297 4.78 13.16 15.85
C PHE A 297 6.04 14.02 15.97
N LEU A 298 6.03 15.24 15.45
CA LEU A 298 7.21 16.10 15.34
C LEU A 298 7.31 17.14 16.46
N GLU A 299 6.18 17.61 16.99
CA GLU A 299 6.14 18.54 18.13
C GLU A 299 6.82 17.97 19.39
N ASN A 300 7.12 18.85 20.35
CA ASN A 300 7.73 18.50 21.64
C ASN A 300 9.01 17.65 21.47
N GLU A 301 9.89 18.08 20.56
CA GLU A 301 11.13 17.37 20.21
C GLU A 301 10.89 15.91 19.80
N SER A 302 9.85 15.67 19.00
CA SER A 302 9.46 14.36 18.50
C SER A 302 9.22 13.31 19.60
N ALA A 303 8.62 13.72 20.72
CA ALA A 303 8.41 12.87 21.89
C ALA A 303 7.69 11.55 21.57
N TYR A 304 6.72 11.56 20.63
CA TYR A 304 6.03 10.34 20.22
C TYR A 304 6.94 9.40 19.42
N LEU A 305 7.75 9.90 18.49
CA LEU A 305 8.70 9.05 17.76
C LEU A 305 9.73 8.43 18.71
N LYS A 306 10.27 9.20 19.65
CA LYS A 306 11.17 8.70 20.71
C LYS A 306 10.49 7.60 21.54
N TYR A 307 9.24 7.82 21.94
CA TYR A 307 8.45 6.84 22.69
C TYR A 307 8.21 5.54 21.91
N LEU A 308 7.84 5.64 20.62
CA LEU A 308 7.62 4.46 19.77
C LEU A 308 8.89 3.65 19.57
N LYS A 309 10.03 4.30 19.34
CA LYS A 309 11.34 3.63 19.23
C LYS A 309 11.71 2.89 20.50
N GLN A 310 11.52 3.53 21.66
CA GLN A 310 11.75 2.90 22.95
C GLN A 310 10.85 1.68 23.14
N LYS A 311 9.54 1.81 22.88
CA LYS A 311 8.58 0.70 23.03
C LYS A 311 8.82 -0.42 22.05
N ASN A 312 9.23 -0.13 20.82
CA ASN A 312 9.64 -1.15 19.86
C ASN A 312 10.83 -1.96 20.39
N PHE A 313 11.86 -1.28 20.92
CA PHE A 313 13.01 -1.97 21.52
C PHE A 313 12.59 -2.87 22.69
N GLU A 314 11.77 -2.37 23.62
CA GLU A 314 11.24 -3.15 24.74
C GLU A 314 10.45 -4.38 24.25
N LEU A 315 9.53 -4.21 23.29
CA LEU A 315 8.75 -5.30 22.69
C LEU A 315 9.65 -6.36 22.03
N GLN A 316 10.70 -5.94 21.32
CA GLN A 316 11.64 -6.87 20.69
C GLN A 316 12.39 -7.74 21.72
N GLN A 317 12.71 -7.22 22.91
CA GLN A 317 13.30 -8.03 23.98
C GLN A 317 12.34 -9.13 24.48
N HIS A 318 11.03 -8.92 24.32
CA HIS A 318 9.97 -9.90 24.61
C HIS A 318 9.57 -10.74 23.38
N GLY A 319 10.35 -10.69 22.29
CA GLY A 319 10.09 -11.45 21.06
C GLY A 319 8.87 -10.96 20.27
N LYS A 320 8.47 -9.70 20.46
CA LYS A 320 7.29 -9.09 19.82
C LYS A 320 7.70 -8.02 18.81
N ARG A 321 6.79 -7.69 17.89
CA ARG A 321 6.99 -6.67 16.86
C ARG A 321 5.98 -5.53 16.99
N MET A 322 6.44 -4.31 16.77
CA MET A 322 5.58 -3.14 16.57
C MET A 322 5.50 -2.79 15.08
N GLU A 323 4.30 -2.47 14.62
CA GLU A 323 4.05 -1.94 13.27
C GLU A 323 3.12 -0.74 13.36
N VAL A 324 3.21 0.17 12.38
CA VAL A 324 2.31 1.32 12.24
C VAL A 324 1.50 1.19 10.97
N ALA A 325 0.18 1.20 11.11
CA ALA A 325 -0.76 1.30 10.00
C ALA A 325 -1.10 2.78 9.77
N THR A 326 -1.01 3.25 8.53
CA THR A 326 -1.48 4.58 8.14
C THR A 326 -2.32 4.54 6.87
N HIS A 327 -3.00 5.65 6.56
CA HIS A 327 -3.81 5.78 5.36
C HIS A 327 -3.35 6.98 4.53
N PHE A 328 -3.21 6.74 3.22
CA PHE A 328 -3.08 7.78 2.21
C PHE A 328 -3.99 7.43 1.04
N ILE A 329 -4.65 8.43 0.47
CA ILE A 329 -5.68 8.30 -0.55
C ILE A 329 -5.21 8.93 -1.86
N HIS A 330 -4.55 10.09 -1.78
CA HIS A 330 -4.10 10.87 -2.93
C HIS A 330 -2.67 11.39 -2.70
N PRO A 331 -1.81 11.50 -3.74
CA PRO A 331 -0.43 11.95 -3.58
C PRO A 331 -0.28 13.39 -3.05
N ASP A 332 -1.32 14.21 -3.11
CA ASP A 332 -1.32 15.56 -2.54
C ASP A 332 -1.52 15.56 -1.00
N GLU A 333 -1.76 14.39 -0.38
CA GLU A 333 -1.67 14.27 1.08
C GLU A 333 -0.23 14.12 1.58
N ILE A 334 0.71 13.85 0.67
CA ILE A 334 2.12 13.73 1.04
C ILE A 334 2.66 15.11 1.39
N SER A 335 3.40 15.16 2.49
CA SER A 335 4.28 16.26 2.86
C SER A 335 5.69 15.73 3.16
N PRO A 336 6.74 16.58 3.14
CA PRO A 336 8.07 16.14 3.55
C PRO A 336 8.07 15.52 4.95
N GLU A 337 7.38 16.16 5.90
CA GLU A 337 7.22 15.69 7.29
C GLU A 337 6.62 14.28 7.35
N SER A 338 5.61 14.00 6.52
CA SER A 338 4.99 12.68 6.46
C SER A 338 5.98 11.59 5.99
N LEU A 339 6.84 11.90 5.02
CA LEU A 339 7.85 10.98 4.50
C LEU A 339 9.02 10.80 5.49
N GLU A 340 9.39 11.86 6.23
CA GLU A 340 10.38 11.80 7.30
C GLU A 340 9.93 10.88 8.44
N ILE A 341 8.68 11.02 8.89
CA ILE A 341 8.10 10.16 9.94
C ILE A 341 8.15 8.69 9.50
N ILE A 342 7.76 8.39 8.26
CA ILE A 342 7.81 7.02 7.72
C ILE A 342 9.25 6.51 7.69
N SER A 343 10.18 7.29 7.13
CA SER A 343 11.59 6.90 7.01
C SER A 343 12.22 6.66 8.37
N ASP A 344 11.93 7.53 9.35
CA ASP A 344 12.45 7.44 10.71
C ASP A 344 11.96 6.18 11.44
N LEU A 345 10.68 5.84 11.31
CA LEU A 345 10.12 4.61 11.90
C LEU A 345 10.76 3.36 11.29
N VAL A 346 10.85 3.29 9.96
CA VAL A 346 11.39 2.12 9.24
C VAL A 346 12.89 1.94 9.51
N ASN A 347 13.66 3.02 9.55
CA ASN A 347 15.08 2.98 9.92
C ASN A 347 15.31 2.48 11.36
N ASN A 348 14.28 2.51 12.21
CA ASN A 348 14.32 2.01 13.60
C ASN A 348 13.58 0.67 13.76
N GLY A 349 13.38 -0.07 12.67
CA GLY A 349 12.78 -1.41 12.69
C GLY A 349 11.28 -1.43 13.01
N ILE A 350 10.59 -0.30 12.85
CA ILE A 350 9.12 -0.20 12.97
C ILE A 350 8.55 -0.15 11.57
N ALA A 351 7.98 -1.26 11.09
CA ALA A 351 7.39 -1.30 9.76
C ALA A 351 6.17 -0.37 9.68
N VAL A 352 6.11 0.44 8.61
CA VAL A 352 4.96 1.30 8.30
C VAL A 352 4.25 0.74 7.08
N TYR A 353 2.95 0.47 7.20
CA TYR A 353 2.15 -0.01 6.09
C TYR A 353 0.93 0.87 5.82
N VAL A 354 0.55 0.95 4.54
CA VAL A 354 -0.42 1.90 4.01
C VAL A 354 -1.68 1.17 3.55
N GLN A 355 -2.83 1.72 3.91
CA GLN A 355 -4.13 1.29 3.40
C GLN A 355 -4.86 2.44 2.72
N THR A 356 -5.55 2.15 1.63
CA THR A 356 -6.11 3.16 0.73
C THR A 356 -7.56 2.82 0.38
N PRO A 357 -8.55 3.46 1.04
CA PRO A 357 -9.91 3.53 0.53
C PRO A 357 -9.97 3.99 -0.93
N PHE A 358 -10.76 3.29 -1.75
CA PHE A 358 -11.00 3.65 -3.14
C PHE A 358 -12.18 4.62 -3.24
N LEU A 359 -11.91 5.86 -3.65
CA LEU A 359 -12.88 6.96 -3.69
C LEU A 359 -13.06 7.43 -5.13
N ARG A 360 -14.31 7.42 -5.59
CA ARG A 360 -14.72 7.98 -6.87
C ARG A 360 -14.25 9.42 -7.04
N ASP A 361 -13.81 9.77 -8.24
CA ASP A 361 -13.36 11.10 -8.66
C ASP A 361 -12.14 11.65 -7.88
N CYS A 362 -11.43 10.77 -7.15
CA CYS A 362 -10.26 11.10 -6.34
C CYS A 362 -9.05 10.20 -6.63
N ASN A 363 -9.21 8.87 -6.52
CA ASN A 363 -8.11 7.92 -6.75
C ASN A 363 -8.51 6.72 -7.63
N ASP A 364 -9.41 6.96 -8.58
CA ASP A 364 -10.05 5.98 -9.45
C ASP A 364 -9.57 6.01 -10.91
N LYS A 365 -8.42 6.64 -11.19
CA LYS A 365 -7.85 6.76 -12.54
C LYS A 365 -6.56 5.98 -12.73
N GLY A 366 -5.75 5.82 -11.67
CA GLY A 366 -4.55 4.98 -11.66
C GLY A 366 -3.24 5.75 -11.51
N PRO A 367 -2.91 6.73 -12.39
CA PRO A 367 -1.65 7.48 -12.31
C PRO A 367 -1.38 8.14 -10.95
N GLU A 368 -2.41 8.65 -10.30
CA GLU A 368 -2.32 9.26 -8.96
C GLU A 368 -1.91 8.24 -7.90
N LEU A 369 -2.42 7.00 -7.97
CA LEU A 369 -2.02 5.92 -7.10
C LEU A 369 -0.60 5.46 -7.39
N VAL A 370 -0.20 5.37 -8.68
CA VAL A 370 1.20 5.08 -9.06
C VAL A 370 2.16 6.09 -8.43
N ARG A 371 1.83 7.39 -8.52
CA ARG A 371 2.62 8.47 -7.90
C ARG A 371 2.65 8.35 -6.37
N LEU A 372 1.49 8.21 -5.74
CA LEU A 372 1.36 8.10 -4.28
C LEU A 372 2.22 6.96 -3.73
N PHE A 373 2.05 5.79 -4.34
CA PHE A 373 2.68 4.55 -3.93
C PHE A 373 4.18 4.54 -4.17
N SER A 374 4.65 5.13 -5.26
CA SER A 374 6.09 5.30 -5.51
C SER A 374 6.76 6.18 -4.46
N LEU A 375 6.13 7.28 -4.07
CA LEU A 375 6.67 8.20 -3.04
C LEU A 375 6.69 7.56 -1.65
N LEU A 376 5.59 6.94 -1.24
CA LEU A 376 5.50 6.25 0.05
C LEU A 376 6.48 5.07 0.12
N ARG A 377 6.64 4.34 -0.98
CA ARG A 377 7.61 3.26 -1.07
C ARG A 377 9.04 3.76 -0.88
N GLY A 378 9.40 4.86 -1.54
CA GLY A 378 10.69 5.51 -1.38
C GLY A 378 10.99 5.85 0.08
N ALA A 379 10.02 6.38 0.82
CA ALA A 379 10.16 6.67 2.25
C ALA A 379 10.26 5.41 3.14
N GLY A 380 10.07 4.21 2.60
CA GLY A 380 10.15 2.95 3.35
C GLY A 380 8.81 2.33 3.72
N ALA A 381 7.68 2.90 3.30
CA ALA A 381 6.39 2.28 3.55
C ALA A 381 6.16 1.01 2.71
N GLU A 382 5.24 0.16 3.19
CA GLU A 382 4.73 -1.00 2.48
C GLU A 382 3.25 -0.84 2.16
N LEU A 383 2.84 -1.19 0.96
CA LEU A 383 1.48 -0.92 0.49
C LEU A 383 0.65 -2.17 0.68
N HIS A 384 -0.37 -2.07 1.53
CA HIS A 384 -1.07 -3.24 2.04
C HIS A 384 -2.38 -3.51 1.32
N TYR A 385 -3.32 -2.57 1.38
CA TYR A 385 -4.68 -2.75 0.84
C TYR A 385 -5.16 -1.53 0.08
N ILE A 386 -5.82 -1.77 -1.06
CA ILE A 386 -6.86 -0.89 -1.58
C ILE A 386 -8.21 -1.51 -1.23
N TYR A 387 -9.08 -0.74 -0.56
CA TYR A 387 -10.42 -1.21 -0.23
C TYR A 387 -11.41 -0.80 -1.33
N ILE A 388 -11.97 -1.78 -2.03
CA ILE A 388 -12.98 -1.57 -3.08
C ILE A 388 -14.31 -2.25 -2.70
N PRO A 389 -15.45 -1.61 -2.96
CA PRO A 389 -15.60 -0.16 -3.12
C PRO A 389 -15.32 0.56 -1.79
N CYS A 390 -15.42 1.90 -1.78
CA CYS A 390 -15.59 2.64 -0.52
C CYS A 390 -16.73 2.04 0.30
N SER A 391 -16.58 1.99 1.63
CA SER A 391 -17.59 1.38 2.50
C SER A 391 -18.97 2.04 2.31
N PRO A 392 -20.03 1.25 2.13
CA PRO A 392 -21.39 1.74 1.91
C PRO A 392 -22.02 2.17 3.24
N ILE A 393 -21.63 3.35 3.72
CA ILE A 393 -22.13 3.98 4.94
C ILE A 393 -23.03 5.17 4.56
N HIS A 394 -23.99 5.52 5.41
CA HIS A 394 -24.78 6.74 5.26
C HIS A 394 -23.90 7.96 4.94
N GLY A 395 -24.32 8.74 3.94
CA GLY A 395 -23.61 9.91 3.47
C GLY A 395 -22.28 9.63 2.75
N ASN A 396 -22.00 8.40 2.32
CA ASN A 396 -20.81 8.08 1.52
C ASN A 396 -21.10 7.79 0.04
N SER A 397 -22.36 7.88 -0.42
CA SER A 397 -22.75 7.51 -1.79
C SER A 397 -22.01 8.28 -2.87
N ILE A 398 -21.60 9.52 -2.59
CA ILE A 398 -20.72 10.33 -3.45
C ILE A 398 -19.37 9.66 -3.76
N TYR A 399 -18.86 8.83 -2.85
CA TYR A 399 -17.58 8.13 -3.00
C TYR A 399 -17.68 6.77 -3.68
N TRP A 400 -18.88 6.26 -3.93
CA TRP A 400 -19.06 4.89 -4.42
C TRP A 400 -18.68 4.78 -5.91
N SER A 401 -17.86 3.78 -6.19
CA SER A 401 -17.56 3.32 -7.54
C SER A 401 -17.99 1.85 -7.68
N PRO A 402 -18.39 1.41 -8.88
CA PRO A 402 -18.60 -0.01 -9.13
C PRO A 402 -17.33 -0.83 -8.90
N LEU A 403 -17.50 -2.10 -8.54
CA LEU A 403 -16.38 -3.03 -8.35
C LEU A 403 -15.51 -3.19 -9.59
N SER A 404 -16.12 -3.15 -10.78
CA SER A 404 -15.41 -3.19 -12.07
C SER A 404 -14.33 -2.13 -12.19
N GLU A 405 -14.53 -0.92 -11.64
CA GLU A 405 -13.53 0.14 -11.67
C GLU A 405 -12.33 -0.19 -10.78
N GLY A 406 -12.58 -0.73 -9.59
CA GLY A 406 -11.52 -1.18 -8.70
C GLY A 406 -10.66 -2.29 -9.32
N ILE A 407 -11.29 -3.22 -10.03
CA ILE A 407 -10.61 -4.31 -10.77
C ILE A 407 -9.82 -3.75 -11.96
N ARG A 408 -10.40 -2.82 -12.72
CA ARG A 408 -9.70 -2.12 -13.82
C ARG A 408 -8.44 -1.40 -13.32
N ILE A 409 -8.54 -0.73 -12.18
CA ILE A 409 -7.39 -0.06 -11.54
C ILE A 409 -6.34 -1.05 -11.09
N ALA A 410 -6.72 -2.24 -10.61
CA ALA A 410 -5.77 -3.30 -10.29
C ALA A 410 -4.88 -3.66 -11.50
N SER A 411 -5.48 -3.82 -12.68
CA SER A 411 -4.75 -4.09 -13.92
C SER A 411 -3.81 -2.95 -14.32
N TYR A 412 -4.27 -1.69 -14.20
CA TYR A 412 -3.41 -0.52 -14.47
C TYR A 412 -2.21 -0.47 -13.51
N LEU A 413 -2.44 -0.67 -12.22
CA LEU A 413 -1.37 -0.68 -11.22
C LEU A 413 -0.37 -1.82 -11.47
N ARG A 414 -0.83 -3.01 -11.88
CA ARG A 414 0.05 -4.12 -12.26
C ARG A 414 1.00 -3.75 -13.38
N ALA A 415 0.55 -2.99 -14.38
CA ALA A 415 1.38 -2.56 -15.50
C ALA A 415 2.39 -1.46 -15.14
N HIS A 416 2.08 -0.61 -14.16
CA HIS A 416 2.83 0.64 -13.94
C HIS A 416 3.54 0.74 -12.59
N LEU A 417 3.42 -0.27 -11.73
CA LEU A 417 4.15 -0.36 -10.46
C LEU A 417 5.09 -1.55 -10.43
N SER A 418 6.20 -1.39 -9.71
CA SER A 418 6.98 -2.54 -9.25
C SER A 418 6.08 -3.46 -8.42
N ASP A 419 6.26 -4.78 -8.56
CA ASP A 419 5.56 -5.83 -7.81
C ASP A 419 5.65 -5.66 -6.28
N ARG A 420 6.74 -5.08 -5.76
CA ARG A 420 6.90 -4.78 -4.32
C ARG A 420 5.95 -3.70 -3.81
N VAL A 421 5.37 -2.95 -4.73
CA VAL A 421 4.61 -1.73 -4.45
C VAL A 421 3.11 -1.98 -4.67
N ILE A 422 2.72 -3.17 -5.14
CA ILE A 422 1.33 -3.43 -5.46
C ILE A 422 0.56 -3.81 -4.19
N PRO A 423 -0.48 -3.07 -3.79
CA PRO A 423 -1.35 -3.44 -2.69
C PRO A 423 -2.28 -4.60 -3.08
N ARG A 424 -2.88 -5.25 -2.07
CA ARG A 424 -3.98 -6.19 -2.32
C ARG A 424 -5.28 -5.44 -2.58
N ILE A 425 -6.06 -5.92 -3.54
CA ILE A 425 -7.41 -5.42 -3.81
C ILE A 425 -8.38 -6.21 -2.94
N CYS A 426 -9.04 -5.52 -2.03
CA CYS A 426 -9.71 -6.14 -0.89
C CYS A 426 -11.08 -5.53 -0.64
N THR A 427 -12.05 -6.33 -0.21
CA THR A 427 -13.33 -5.83 0.32
C THR A 427 -13.43 -6.19 1.80
N ALA A 428 -13.74 -5.20 2.63
CA ALA A 428 -14.03 -5.41 4.03
C ALA A 428 -15.52 -5.71 4.20
N THR A 429 -15.87 -6.98 4.40
CA THR A 429 -17.24 -7.40 4.71
C THR A 429 -17.47 -7.42 6.22
N PRO A 430 -18.73 -7.44 6.69
CA PRO A 430 -19.02 -7.61 8.11
C PRO A 430 -18.31 -8.82 8.73
N ILE A 431 -18.24 -9.96 8.04
CA ILE A 431 -17.63 -11.20 8.57
C ILE A 431 -16.11 -11.27 8.38
N GLY A 432 -15.48 -10.20 7.92
CA GLY A 432 -14.04 -10.15 7.67
C GLY A 432 -13.71 -9.73 6.25
N LYS A 433 -12.42 -9.53 5.97
CA LYS A 433 -11.99 -9.08 4.65
C LYS A 433 -11.76 -10.25 3.71
N MET A 434 -11.98 -10.06 2.43
CA MET A 434 -11.64 -10.99 1.37
C MET A 434 -10.70 -10.32 0.37
N ASP A 435 -9.85 -11.11 -0.27
CA ASP A 435 -8.97 -10.65 -1.35
C ASP A 435 -9.55 -11.14 -2.68
N TRP A 436 -9.80 -10.21 -3.60
CA TRP A 436 -10.46 -10.48 -4.87
C TRP A 436 -9.70 -11.51 -5.70
N TYR A 437 -10.42 -12.47 -6.29
CA TYR A 437 -9.95 -13.55 -7.18
C TYR A 437 -8.99 -14.58 -6.56
N SER A 438 -8.71 -14.47 -5.26
CA SER A 438 -7.91 -15.47 -4.54
C SER A 438 -8.72 -16.14 -3.44
N SER A 439 -9.33 -15.36 -2.54
CA SER A 439 -10.09 -15.87 -1.40
C SER A 439 -11.57 -15.45 -1.41
N GLY A 440 -12.01 -14.78 -2.48
CA GLY A 440 -13.41 -14.42 -2.69
C GLY A 440 -13.66 -13.73 -4.02
N TRP A 441 -14.94 -13.66 -4.41
CA TRP A 441 -15.41 -13.05 -5.65
C TRP A 441 -16.92 -12.73 -5.58
N ALA A 442 -17.46 -12.00 -6.56
CA ALA A 442 -18.89 -11.77 -6.69
C ALA A 442 -19.57 -13.00 -7.32
N VAL A 443 -20.63 -13.51 -6.68
CA VAL A 443 -21.35 -14.72 -7.07
C VAL A 443 -22.48 -14.36 -8.02
N GLU A 444 -23.46 -13.59 -7.53
CA GLU A 444 -24.66 -13.19 -8.27
C GLU A 444 -25.28 -11.95 -7.61
N LYS A 445 -26.20 -11.26 -8.29
CA LYS A 445 -27.00 -10.19 -7.68
C LYS A 445 -27.97 -10.77 -6.65
N VAL A 446 -28.28 -10.02 -5.59
CA VAL A 446 -29.35 -10.41 -4.67
C VAL A 446 -30.69 -10.26 -5.40
N LYS A 447 -31.51 -11.33 -5.39
CA LYS A 447 -32.84 -11.31 -6.00
C LYS A 447 -33.68 -10.20 -5.38
N GLU A 448 -34.40 -9.46 -6.23
CA GLU A 448 -35.30 -8.37 -5.80
C GLU A 448 -34.59 -7.20 -5.08
N ASN A 449 -33.25 -7.14 -5.10
CA ASN A 449 -32.48 -6.04 -4.54
C ASN A 449 -31.20 -5.75 -5.35
N GLU A 450 -31.31 -4.84 -6.31
CA GLU A 450 -30.23 -4.50 -7.25
C GLU A 450 -29.03 -3.79 -6.60
N ASN A 451 -29.17 -3.28 -5.38
CA ASN A 451 -28.10 -2.60 -4.65
C ASN A 451 -27.12 -3.57 -3.98
N PHE A 452 -27.47 -4.87 -3.92
CA PHE A 452 -26.68 -5.88 -3.23
C PHE A 452 -26.25 -7.00 -4.18
N ILE A 453 -25.05 -7.50 -3.91
CA ILE A 453 -24.51 -8.70 -4.52
C ILE A 453 -24.18 -9.71 -3.45
N TRP A 454 -24.22 -10.99 -3.80
CA TRP A 454 -23.61 -12.04 -3.00
C TRP A 454 -22.12 -12.07 -3.26
N ILE A 455 -21.31 -11.91 -2.21
CA ILE A 455 -19.86 -12.08 -2.26
C ILE A 455 -19.49 -13.39 -1.57
N ARG A 456 -18.71 -14.23 -2.25
CA ARG A 456 -18.10 -15.41 -1.63
C ARG A 456 -16.95 -14.98 -0.72
N THR A 457 -16.90 -15.57 0.47
CA THR A 457 -15.85 -15.34 1.47
C THR A 457 -15.13 -16.64 1.82
N PRO A 458 -13.92 -16.58 2.39
CA PRO A 458 -13.19 -17.80 2.78
C PRO A 458 -13.68 -18.41 4.10
N TYR A 459 -14.65 -17.77 4.76
CA TYR A 459 -15.08 -18.10 6.10
C TYR A 459 -16.18 -19.16 6.11
N THR A 460 -16.19 -19.99 7.16
CA THR A 460 -17.21 -21.02 7.39
C THR A 460 -17.95 -20.71 8.70
N PRO A 461 -19.17 -21.24 8.91
CA PRO A 461 -19.85 -21.08 10.20
C PRO A 461 -19.04 -21.66 11.38
N ASP A 462 -18.35 -22.79 11.15
CA ASP A 462 -17.51 -23.43 12.16
C ASP A 462 -16.32 -22.58 12.57
N TYR A 463 -15.76 -21.80 11.65
CA TYR A 463 -14.67 -20.86 11.97
C TYR A 463 -15.10 -19.90 13.08
N PHE A 464 -16.28 -19.29 12.98
CA PHE A 464 -16.75 -18.30 13.95
C PHE A 464 -17.26 -18.89 15.28
N LYS A 465 -17.58 -20.18 15.32
CA LYS A 465 -18.26 -20.83 16.45
C LYS A 465 -17.56 -20.59 17.80
N ALA A 466 -16.23 -20.56 17.82
CA ALA A 466 -15.43 -20.49 19.05
C ALA A 466 -15.20 -19.07 19.59
N PHE A 467 -15.26 -18.04 18.73
CA PHE A 467 -14.84 -16.69 19.10
C PHE A 467 -15.82 -15.59 18.71
N ALA A 468 -16.72 -15.86 17.76
CA ALA A 468 -17.64 -14.87 17.24
C ALA A 468 -19.01 -15.45 16.81
N PRO A 469 -19.73 -16.17 17.69
CA PRO A 469 -20.91 -16.95 17.31
C PRO A 469 -22.06 -16.12 16.71
N LEU A 470 -22.15 -14.81 17.02
CA LEU A 470 -23.17 -13.93 16.43
C LEU A 470 -23.06 -13.80 14.90
N ALA A 471 -21.88 -14.07 14.33
CA ALA A 471 -21.68 -14.06 12.88
C ALA A 471 -22.58 -15.11 12.19
N ASN A 472 -22.87 -16.22 12.87
CA ASN A 472 -23.74 -17.27 12.34
C ASN A 472 -25.24 -16.95 12.46
N SER A 473 -25.60 -15.85 13.11
CA SER A 473 -26.98 -15.37 13.27
C SER A 473 -27.34 -14.23 12.31
N LEU A 474 -26.40 -13.81 11.46
CA LEU A 474 -26.62 -12.75 10.49
C LEU A 474 -27.68 -13.17 9.45
N ALA A 475 -28.67 -12.30 9.22
CA ALA A 475 -29.72 -12.58 8.23
C ALA A 475 -29.25 -12.42 6.77
N ASN A 476 -28.11 -11.76 6.56
CA ASN A 476 -27.55 -11.43 5.25
C ASN A 476 -26.43 -12.38 4.81
N ILE A 477 -26.39 -13.60 5.33
CA ILE A 477 -25.44 -14.65 4.93
C ILE A 477 -26.16 -15.92 4.47
N ARG A 478 -25.48 -16.74 3.68
CA ARG A 478 -25.88 -18.13 3.35
C ARG A 478 -24.67 -19.05 3.30
N VAL A 479 -24.86 -20.30 3.71
CA VAL A 479 -23.84 -21.35 3.50
C VAL A 479 -24.01 -21.91 2.10
N ASN A 480 -22.95 -21.90 1.31
CA ASN A 480 -22.96 -22.42 -0.06
C ASN A 480 -22.56 -23.92 -0.08
N GLY A 481 -22.58 -24.53 -1.28
CA GLY A 481 -22.27 -25.95 -1.45
C GLY A 481 -20.86 -26.38 -1.03
N GLU A 482 -19.90 -25.45 -0.94
CA GLU A 482 -18.54 -25.72 -0.43
C GLU A 482 -18.44 -25.60 1.10
N GLY A 483 -19.55 -25.27 1.79
CA GLY A 483 -19.57 -25.03 3.24
C GLY A 483 -19.00 -23.67 3.67
N THR A 484 -18.60 -22.82 2.72
CA THR A 484 -18.21 -21.42 2.98
C THR A 484 -19.41 -20.49 2.97
N ILE A 485 -19.21 -19.26 3.44
CA ILE A 485 -20.26 -18.25 3.55
C ILE A 485 -20.23 -17.32 2.34
N ASP A 486 -21.37 -17.21 1.65
CA ASP A 486 -21.66 -16.06 0.80
C ASP A 486 -22.37 -15.00 1.66
N ILE A 487 -21.94 -13.75 1.56
CA ILE A 487 -22.51 -12.60 2.29
C ILE A 487 -23.11 -11.58 1.33
N GLN A 488 -24.28 -11.04 1.65
CA GLN A 488 -24.80 -9.89 0.91
C GLN A 488 -23.96 -8.66 1.22
N TYR A 489 -23.50 -7.99 0.19
CA TYR A 489 -22.72 -6.76 0.30
C TYR A 489 -23.31 -5.70 -0.62
N MET A 490 -23.47 -4.49 -0.09
CA MET A 490 -23.99 -3.36 -0.87
C MET A 490 -22.90 -2.81 -1.80
N ALA A 491 -22.99 -3.14 -3.07
CA ALA A 491 -22.08 -2.66 -4.11
C ALA A 491 -22.70 -2.82 -5.49
N GLN A 492 -22.36 -1.90 -6.39
CA GLN A 492 -22.63 -2.06 -7.81
C GLN A 492 -21.51 -2.89 -8.44
N ILE A 493 -21.87 -3.89 -9.25
CA ILE A 493 -20.87 -4.71 -9.95
C ILE A 493 -20.22 -3.94 -11.10
N GLY A 494 -20.99 -3.12 -11.82
CA GLY A 494 -20.56 -2.34 -12.98
C GLY A 494 -20.48 -3.15 -14.28
N ASP A 495 -19.80 -4.29 -14.24
CA ASP A 495 -19.73 -5.25 -15.35
C ASP A 495 -20.19 -6.64 -14.88
N GLU A 496 -21.26 -7.16 -15.48
CA GLU A 496 -21.83 -8.46 -15.11
C GLU A 496 -20.91 -9.64 -15.43
N SER A 497 -19.89 -9.46 -16.27
CA SER A 497 -18.86 -10.48 -16.51
C SER A 497 -18.06 -10.83 -15.24
N PHE A 498 -18.13 -9.99 -14.19
CA PHE A 498 -17.53 -10.25 -12.89
C PHE A 498 -18.43 -11.05 -11.92
N LEU A 499 -19.64 -11.43 -12.33
CA LEU A 499 -20.50 -12.36 -11.59
C LEU A 499 -20.10 -13.80 -11.95
N HIS A 500 -19.25 -14.41 -11.14
CA HIS A 500 -18.65 -15.72 -11.46
C HIS A 500 -19.52 -16.91 -11.08
N GLY A 501 -20.60 -16.70 -10.32
CA GLY A 501 -21.45 -17.76 -9.83
C GLY A 501 -20.79 -18.63 -8.75
N PRO A 502 -21.41 -19.76 -8.40
CA PRO A 502 -20.84 -20.71 -7.45
C PRO A 502 -19.69 -21.49 -8.09
N ARG A 503 -18.63 -21.70 -7.32
CA ARG A 503 -17.58 -22.65 -7.69
C ARG A 503 -18.14 -24.08 -7.74
N PRO A 504 -17.87 -24.84 -8.81
CA PRO A 504 -18.38 -26.20 -9.00
C PRO A 504 -17.72 -27.20 -8.04
N GLU A 505 -18.33 -28.38 -7.93
CA GLU A 505 -17.74 -29.51 -7.22
C GLU A 505 -16.40 -29.91 -7.82
N ARG A 506 -15.51 -30.38 -6.95
CA ARG A 506 -14.17 -30.80 -7.31
C ARG A 506 -14.21 -32.04 -8.21
N GLY A 507 -13.57 -31.95 -9.37
CA GLY A 507 -13.28 -33.11 -10.21
C GLY A 507 -12.20 -34.00 -9.60
N ALA A 508 -12.25 -35.31 -9.87
CA ALA A 508 -11.21 -36.23 -9.43
C ALA A 508 -9.90 -35.95 -10.19
N MET A 509 -8.82 -35.70 -9.45
CA MET A 509 -7.47 -35.63 -10.00
C MET A 509 -6.52 -36.39 -9.07
N GLU A 510 -5.88 -37.42 -9.60
CA GLU A 510 -4.88 -38.18 -8.86
C GLU A 510 -3.57 -37.41 -8.86
N LYS A 511 -3.05 -37.11 -7.67
CA LYS A 511 -1.74 -36.47 -7.50
C LYS A 511 -0.69 -37.51 -7.16
N LYS A 512 0.44 -37.46 -7.86
CA LYS A 512 1.63 -38.26 -7.53
C LYS A 512 2.46 -37.48 -6.50
N PRO A 513 2.64 -38.01 -5.27
CA PRO A 513 3.50 -37.36 -4.30
C PRO A 513 4.96 -37.43 -4.75
N ALA A 514 5.70 -36.34 -4.52
CA ALA A 514 7.14 -36.30 -4.79
C ALA A 514 7.90 -37.16 -3.75
N SER A 515 8.94 -37.86 -4.18
CA SER A 515 9.86 -38.54 -3.26
C SER A 515 10.78 -37.54 -2.55
N SER A 516 11.48 -37.98 -1.49
CA SER A 516 12.49 -37.14 -0.83
C SER A 516 13.61 -36.73 -1.79
N TYR A 517 14.01 -37.62 -2.70
CA TYR A 517 15.01 -37.34 -3.74
C TYR A 517 14.53 -36.25 -4.70
N ASP A 518 13.26 -36.31 -5.12
CA ASP A 518 12.68 -35.28 -5.99
C ASP A 518 12.68 -33.91 -5.31
N ILE A 519 12.32 -33.86 -4.03
CA ILE A 519 12.32 -32.60 -3.26
C ILE A 519 13.74 -32.02 -3.16
N GLU A 520 14.75 -32.83 -2.88
CA GLU A 520 16.15 -32.39 -2.82
C GLU A 520 16.65 -31.87 -4.17
N ARG A 521 16.31 -32.57 -5.27
CA ARG A 521 16.62 -32.13 -6.63
C ARG A 521 15.95 -30.79 -6.95
N LEU A 522 14.65 -30.65 -6.70
CA LEU A 522 13.89 -29.42 -6.96
C LEU A 522 14.41 -28.24 -6.14
N THR A 523 14.77 -28.48 -4.88
CA THR A 523 15.40 -27.48 -4.02
C THR A 523 16.75 -27.04 -4.60
N SER A 524 17.54 -27.99 -5.11
CA SER A 524 18.81 -27.70 -5.79
C SER A 524 18.62 -26.89 -7.07
N LEU A 525 17.58 -27.19 -7.88
CA LEU A 525 17.24 -26.42 -9.07
C LEU A 525 16.83 -24.98 -8.73
N LEU A 526 15.97 -24.80 -7.70
CA LEU A 526 15.60 -23.46 -7.21
C LEU A 526 16.79 -22.62 -6.77
N ILE A 527 17.82 -23.26 -6.20
CA ILE A 527 19.03 -22.58 -5.72
C ILE A 527 19.98 -22.23 -6.88
N ASN A 528 20.19 -23.15 -7.80
CA ASN A 528 21.24 -23.05 -8.82
C ASN A 528 20.75 -22.44 -10.12
N GLU A 529 19.45 -22.47 -10.39
CA GLU A 529 18.87 -21.91 -11.60
C GLU A 529 18.13 -20.61 -11.33
N ARG A 530 18.25 -19.70 -12.29
CA ARG A 530 17.56 -18.41 -12.25
C ARG A 530 16.05 -18.60 -12.36
N GLN A 531 15.32 -18.19 -11.32
CA GLN A 531 13.85 -18.31 -11.27
C GLN A 531 13.13 -17.03 -11.70
N THR A 532 13.44 -16.53 -12.91
CA THR A 532 12.75 -15.39 -13.51
C THR A 532 12.39 -15.66 -14.96
N GLY A 533 11.37 -14.97 -15.47
CA GLY A 533 11.06 -14.97 -16.90
C GLY A 533 12.16 -14.34 -17.77
N PRO A 534 12.08 -14.50 -19.09
CA PRO A 534 12.97 -13.81 -20.04
C PRO A 534 12.70 -12.29 -20.04
N SER A 535 13.58 -11.54 -20.70
CA SER A 535 13.36 -10.11 -20.94
C SER A 535 12.10 -9.91 -21.81
N ILE A 536 11.24 -8.98 -21.42
CA ILE A 536 9.98 -8.67 -22.13
C ILE A 536 10.19 -7.77 -23.34
N VAL A 537 11.33 -7.10 -23.43
CA VAL A 537 11.80 -6.33 -24.60
C VAL A 537 13.30 -6.55 -24.78
N ASP A 538 13.83 -6.28 -25.97
CA ASP A 538 15.27 -6.30 -26.19
C ASP A 538 15.92 -5.08 -25.51
N THR A 539 16.93 -5.33 -24.69
CA THR A 539 17.70 -4.28 -24.01
C THR A 539 18.96 -3.89 -24.80
N GLY A 540 19.36 -4.70 -25.79
CA GLY A 540 20.64 -4.55 -26.50
C GLY A 540 21.86 -4.91 -25.64
N HIS A 541 21.66 -5.45 -24.44
CA HIS A 541 22.73 -5.78 -23.50
C HIS A 541 22.59 -7.22 -22.99
N GLU A 542 23.68 -7.99 -23.07
CA GLU A 542 23.76 -9.30 -22.44
C GLU A 542 23.62 -9.16 -20.91
N GLU A 543 22.99 -10.13 -20.25
CA GLU A 543 22.77 -10.17 -18.80
C GLU A 543 22.01 -8.97 -18.18
N LEU A 544 21.36 -8.11 -18.98
CA LEU A 544 20.40 -7.11 -18.52
C LEU A 544 19.01 -7.44 -19.06
N LEU A 545 18.11 -7.89 -18.19
CA LEU A 545 16.74 -8.22 -18.58
C LEU A 545 15.77 -7.14 -18.13
N ARG A 546 14.91 -6.70 -19.05
CA ARG A 546 13.72 -5.90 -18.74
C ARG A 546 12.60 -6.84 -18.33
N LEU A 547 12.31 -6.94 -17.04
CA LEU A 547 11.28 -7.87 -16.54
C LEU A 547 9.88 -7.23 -16.44
N HIS A 548 9.84 -5.90 -16.40
CA HIS A 548 8.64 -5.07 -16.27
C HIS A 548 8.99 -3.62 -16.68
N GLU A 549 8.00 -2.76 -16.94
CA GLU A 549 8.22 -1.32 -17.23
C GLU A 549 9.01 -0.62 -16.12
N THR A 550 8.85 -1.04 -14.88
CA THR A 550 9.54 -0.44 -13.73
C THR A 550 10.75 -1.22 -13.25
N ARG A 551 10.97 -2.43 -13.75
CA ARG A 551 11.90 -3.41 -13.17
C ARG A 551 12.89 -3.97 -14.18
N VAL A 552 14.15 -4.02 -13.79
CA VAL A 552 15.20 -4.74 -14.51
C VAL A 552 15.89 -5.74 -13.58
N GLU A 553 16.45 -6.79 -14.17
CA GLU A 553 17.47 -7.61 -13.50
C GLU A 553 18.81 -7.41 -14.20
N ILE A 554 19.86 -7.21 -13.40
CA ILE A 554 21.22 -6.93 -13.85
C ILE A 554 22.23 -7.82 -13.09
N ASN A 555 23.26 -8.28 -13.79
CA ASN A 555 24.37 -9.04 -13.17
C ASN A 555 25.22 -8.13 -12.24
N ALA A 556 25.71 -8.68 -11.12
CA ALA A 556 26.59 -8.02 -10.17
C ALA A 556 27.85 -7.39 -10.80
N ARG A 557 28.31 -7.92 -11.94
CA ARG A 557 29.49 -7.45 -12.68
C ARG A 557 29.15 -6.53 -13.85
N ALA A 558 28.00 -5.85 -13.76
CA ALA A 558 27.51 -4.97 -14.81
C ALA A 558 28.52 -3.91 -15.28
N ASP A 559 28.51 -3.68 -16.60
CA ASP A 559 29.33 -2.66 -17.24
C ASP A 559 28.65 -1.29 -17.28
N LYS A 560 29.30 -0.33 -17.96
CA LYS A 560 28.77 1.02 -18.09
C LYS A 560 27.52 1.08 -18.99
N GLY A 561 27.46 0.27 -20.04
CA GLY A 561 26.34 0.28 -21.00
C GLY A 561 25.03 -0.08 -20.32
N GLN A 562 25.03 -1.13 -19.49
CA GLN A 562 23.84 -1.57 -18.76
C GLN A 562 23.35 -0.49 -17.77
N ILE A 563 24.27 0.21 -17.10
CA ILE A 563 23.92 1.32 -16.18
C ILE A 563 23.38 2.54 -16.96
N ASP A 564 23.95 2.83 -18.13
CA ASP A 564 23.49 3.92 -18.98
C ASP A 564 22.09 3.62 -19.58
N TYR A 565 21.77 2.36 -19.88
CA TYR A 565 20.40 1.93 -20.21
C TYR A 565 19.42 2.28 -19.07
N ILE A 566 19.74 1.91 -17.83
CA ILE A 566 18.90 2.21 -16.66
C ILE A 566 18.74 3.73 -16.48
N ARG A 567 19.80 4.50 -16.69
CA ARG A 567 19.76 5.97 -16.58
C ARG A 567 18.89 6.62 -17.66
N ALA A 568 18.81 6.04 -18.85
CA ALA A 568 18.11 6.62 -19.98
C ALA A 568 16.57 6.51 -19.90
N ASP A 569 16.04 5.57 -19.11
CA ASP A 569 14.61 5.35 -18.94
C ASP A 569 14.18 5.61 -17.49
N ASP A 570 13.49 6.74 -17.27
CA ASP A 570 13.08 7.19 -15.94
C ASP A 570 11.94 6.37 -15.31
N ARG A 571 11.40 5.40 -16.03
CA ARG A 571 10.42 4.44 -15.49
C ARG A 571 11.08 3.36 -14.64
N ILE A 572 12.39 3.12 -14.81
CA ILE A 572 13.15 2.06 -14.14
C ILE A 572 13.41 2.43 -12.67
N THR A 573 12.49 2.06 -11.80
CA THR A 573 12.56 2.41 -10.37
C THR A 573 13.18 1.32 -9.51
N ASP A 574 13.24 0.09 -10.03
CA ASP A 574 13.55 -1.11 -9.27
C ASP A 574 14.56 -2.01 -10.01
N VAL A 575 15.66 -2.32 -9.33
CA VAL A 575 16.78 -3.08 -9.90
C VAL A 575 17.04 -4.33 -9.07
N ILE A 576 16.83 -5.50 -9.67
CA ILE A 576 17.25 -6.78 -9.10
C ILE A 576 18.71 -7.00 -9.50
N ILE A 577 19.58 -7.25 -8.52
CA ILE A 577 20.97 -7.63 -8.74
C ILE A 577 21.10 -9.13 -8.50
N SER A 578 21.50 -9.86 -9.55
CA SER A 578 21.81 -11.28 -9.50
C SER A 578 23.31 -11.53 -9.69
N SER A 579 23.78 -12.71 -9.29
CA SER A 579 25.17 -13.16 -9.43
C SER A 579 25.19 -14.62 -9.86
N GLN A 580 26.26 -15.04 -10.53
CA GLN A 580 26.47 -16.44 -10.91
C GLN A 580 26.71 -17.36 -9.71
N THR A 581 27.15 -16.83 -8.55
CA THR A 581 27.36 -17.61 -7.33
C THR A 581 26.29 -17.32 -6.28
N ASP A 582 26.25 -16.09 -5.77
CA ASP A 582 25.22 -15.53 -4.89
C ASP A 582 25.54 -14.04 -4.68
N ALA A 583 24.54 -13.19 -4.47
CA ALA A 583 24.78 -11.78 -4.21
C ALA A 583 25.69 -11.52 -2.99
N ILE A 584 25.68 -12.40 -1.98
CA ILE A 584 26.51 -12.23 -0.77
C ILE A 584 27.99 -12.49 -1.04
N ASP A 585 28.32 -13.39 -1.98
CA ASP A 585 29.71 -13.68 -2.32
C ASP A 585 30.33 -12.60 -3.21
N ASP A 586 29.51 -11.95 -4.05
CA ASP A 586 29.93 -10.90 -4.96
C ASP A 586 29.77 -9.48 -4.39
N LEU A 587 29.64 -9.32 -3.07
CA LEU A 587 29.49 -7.99 -2.43
C LEU A 587 30.60 -6.99 -2.80
N TYR A 588 31.80 -7.48 -3.11
CA TYR A 588 32.89 -6.63 -3.61
C TYR A 588 32.50 -5.87 -4.89
N TYR A 589 31.80 -6.51 -5.82
CA TYR A 589 31.33 -5.91 -7.08
C TYR A 589 29.98 -5.18 -6.91
N ILE A 590 29.09 -5.71 -6.06
CA ILE A 590 27.76 -5.11 -5.83
C ILE A 590 27.85 -3.75 -5.15
N ARG A 591 28.76 -3.57 -4.18
CA ARG A 591 28.93 -2.28 -3.48
C ARG A 591 29.15 -1.09 -4.42
N PRO A 592 30.13 -1.11 -5.34
CA PRO A 592 30.30 -0.01 -6.29
C PRO A 592 29.15 0.09 -7.30
N LEU A 593 28.50 -1.02 -7.68
CA LEU A 593 27.31 -0.99 -8.55
C LEU A 593 26.15 -0.25 -7.88
N ILE A 594 25.80 -0.60 -6.64
CA ILE A 594 24.76 0.09 -5.85
C ILE A 594 25.07 1.58 -5.72
N LYS A 595 26.33 1.97 -5.48
CA LYS A 595 26.72 3.39 -5.41
C LYS A 595 26.49 4.12 -6.73
N LYS A 596 26.72 3.48 -7.88
CA LYS A 596 26.43 4.07 -9.20
C LYS A 596 24.92 4.20 -9.43
N LEU A 597 24.15 3.16 -9.09
CA LEU A 597 22.70 3.15 -9.21
C LEU A 597 22.04 4.19 -8.30
N LYS A 598 22.55 4.40 -7.09
CA LYS A 598 22.13 5.47 -6.17
C LYS A 598 22.23 6.87 -6.78
N GLY A 599 23.16 7.07 -7.72
CA GLY A 599 23.31 8.32 -8.46
C GLY A 599 22.27 8.56 -9.55
N ILE A 600 21.36 7.61 -9.77
CA ILE A 600 20.27 7.68 -10.75
C ILE A 600 18.97 8.04 -10.01
N PRO A 601 18.46 9.28 -10.10
CA PRO A 601 17.40 9.77 -9.20
C PRO A 601 16.08 9.01 -9.22
N HIS A 602 15.76 8.33 -10.32
CA HIS A 602 14.55 7.53 -10.45
C HIS A 602 14.69 6.10 -9.91
N VAL A 603 15.90 5.59 -9.71
CA VAL A 603 16.12 4.27 -9.09
C VAL A 603 16.00 4.41 -7.58
N ASN A 604 14.94 3.81 -7.01
CA ASN A 604 14.63 3.93 -5.58
C ASN A 604 14.57 2.60 -4.83
N ALA A 605 14.68 1.47 -5.54
CA ALA A 605 14.74 0.14 -4.95
C ALA A 605 15.83 -0.72 -5.60
N ILE A 606 16.54 -1.48 -4.76
CA ILE A 606 17.49 -2.51 -5.16
C ILE A 606 17.18 -3.79 -4.40
N ARG A 607 17.10 -4.90 -5.12
CA ARG A 607 16.91 -6.24 -4.53
C ARG A 607 18.13 -7.09 -4.78
N LEU A 608 18.68 -7.67 -3.73
CA LEU A 608 19.73 -8.68 -3.85
C LEU A 608 19.07 -10.05 -3.86
N LEU A 609 19.21 -10.76 -4.99
CA LEU A 609 18.82 -12.15 -5.06
C LEU A 609 19.87 -12.99 -4.32
N SER A 610 19.51 -13.57 -3.19
CA SER A 610 20.42 -14.39 -2.39
C SER A 610 19.73 -15.65 -1.89
N MET A 611 20.14 -16.77 -2.47
CA MET A 611 19.73 -18.10 -2.06
C MET A 611 20.50 -18.56 -0.83
N LYS A 612 21.69 -17.99 -0.56
CA LYS A 612 22.41 -18.21 0.70
C LYS A 612 21.60 -17.88 1.93
N PHE A 613 20.67 -16.92 1.84
CA PHE A 613 19.80 -16.66 2.98
C PHE A 613 19.02 -17.91 3.40
N ASN A 614 18.62 -18.77 2.45
CA ASN A 614 18.00 -20.07 2.72
C ASN A 614 19.05 -21.14 3.09
N TYR A 615 20.00 -21.47 2.19
CA TYR A 615 20.78 -22.70 2.33
C TYR A 615 22.09 -22.54 3.13
N ASP A 616 22.64 -21.33 3.22
CA ASP A 616 23.85 -21.01 3.99
C ASP A 616 23.67 -19.69 4.77
N PRO A 617 22.73 -19.64 5.73
CA PRO A 617 22.44 -18.42 6.46
C PRO A 617 23.64 -17.90 7.26
N GLN A 618 24.67 -18.73 7.50
CA GLN A 618 25.89 -18.32 8.22
C GLN A 618 26.74 -17.32 7.43
N ALA A 619 26.59 -17.29 6.09
CA ALA A 619 27.24 -16.30 5.23
C ALA A 619 26.82 -14.85 5.56
N TYR A 620 25.64 -14.64 6.16
CA TYR A 620 25.18 -13.35 6.67
C TYR A 620 25.85 -12.99 8.01
N THR A 621 27.17 -12.85 7.96
CA THR A 621 27.96 -12.42 9.12
C THR A 621 27.57 -11.01 9.55
N ARG A 622 27.97 -10.62 10.77
CA ARG A 622 27.75 -9.25 11.27
C ARG A 622 28.36 -8.19 10.33
N ALA A 623 29.52 -8.48 9.73
CA ALA A 623 30.17 -7.58 8.79
C ALA A 623 29.37 -7.42 7.49
N VAL A 624 28.80 -8.52 6.97
CA VAL A 624 27.91 -8.50 5.80
C VAL A 624 26.66 -7.67 6.07
N ILE A 625 25.96 -7.94 7.18
CA ILE A 625 24.75 -7.20 7.55
C ILE A 625 25.02 -5.70 7.73
N ASN A 626 26.13 -5.34 8.39
CA ASN A 626 26.52 -3.94 8.53
C ASN A 626 26.80 -3.30 7.15
N THR A 627 27.52 -4.00 6.28
CA THR A 627 27.80 -3.53 4.92
C THR A 627 26.52 -3.29 4.13
N LEU A 628 25.54 -4.20 4.20
CA LEU A 628 24.24 -4.04 3.57
C LEU A 628 23.48 -2.85 4.18
N GLY A 629 23.50 -2.70 5.50
CA GLY A 629 22.92 -1.56 6.20
C GLY A 629 23.49 -0.22 5.74
N ASP A 630 24.80 -0.14 5.50
CA ASP A 630 25.46 1.08 5.00
C ASP A 630 25.10 1.41 3.53
N LEU A 631 24.62 0.42 2.77
CA LEU A 631 24.16 0.60 1.38
C LEU A 631 22.68 0.99 1.31
N ASN A 632 21.89 0.61 2.32
CA ASN A 632 20.49 1.02 2.43
C ASN A 632 20.41 2.52 2.75
N THR A 633 19.52 3.26 2.08
CA THR A 633 19.36 4.69 2.33
C THR A 633 17.88 5.06 2.23
N LEU A 634 17.18 4.99 3.37
CA LEU A 634 15.80 5.45 3.47
C LEU A 634 15.80 6.91 3.95
N CYS A 635 15.61 7.82 3.01
CA CYS A 635 15.48 9.26 3.25
C CYS A 635 14.45 9.86 2.30
N VAL A 636 13.99 11.08 2.59
CA VAL A 636 12.98 11.75 1.76
C VAL A 636 13.50 12.06 0.36
N VAL A 637 14.76 12.45 0.26
CA VAL A 637 15.38 12.94 -0.98
C VAL A 637 16.29 11.86 -1.55
N ASN A 638 15.95 11.33 -2.73
CA ASN A 638 16.65 10.22 -3.39
C ASN A 638 16.79 8.96 -2.52
N PRO A 639 15.66 8.39 -2.04
CA PRO A 639 15.70 7.12 -1.32
C PRO A 639 16.27 6.01 -2.20
N LEU A 640 16.96 5.07 -1.56
CA LEU A 640 17.37 3.82 -2.14
C LEU A 640 17.14 2.70 -1.13
N ARG A 641 16.03 2.00 -1.29
CA ARG A 641 15.66 0.87 -0.45
C ARG A 641 16.40 -0.38 -0.91
N LEU A 642 17.21 -0.95 -0.03
CA LEU A 642 17.88 -2.24 -0.25
C LEU A 642 17.07 -3.38 0.38
N GLU A 643 16.89 -4.46 -0.36
CA GLU A 643 16.08 -5.61 0.04
C GLU A 643 16.78 -6.92 -0.26
N ILE A 644 16.46 -7.96 0.52
CA ILE A 644 16.91 -9.32 0.23
C ILE A 644 15.73 -10.10 -0.36
N GLU A 645 15.97 -10.74 -1.49
CA GLU A 645 15.02 -11.63 -2.15
C GLU A 645 15.56 -13.06 -2.07
N THR A 646 14.75 -13.97 -1.53
CA THR A 646 15.11 -15.38 -1.32
C THR A 646 13.89 -16.29 -1.53
N TRP A 647 14.12 -17.61 -1.55
CA TRP A 647 13.09 -18.59 -1.83
C TRP A 647 13.07 -19.69 -0.77
N PHE A 648 11.88 -20.14 -0.40
CA PHE A 648 11.65 -21.31 0.46
C PHE A 648 10.53 -22.15 -0.14
N THR A 649 10.66 -23.47 -0.12
CA THR A 649 9.67 -24.39 -0.66
C THR A 649 8.73 -24.92 0.43
N LEU A 650 9.28 -25.16 1.62
CA LEU A 650 8.65 -25.86 2.73
C LEU A 650 9.01 -25.20 4.07
N ALA A 651 8.05 -25.18 4.99
CA ALA A 651 8.19 -24.52 6.29
C ALA A 651 9.40 -25.02 7.11
N ARG A 652 9.78 -26.30 6.95
CA ARG A 652 10.88 -26.93 7.70
C ARG A 652 12.27 -26.37 7.36
N GLU A 653 12.42 -25.71 6.22
CA GLU A 653 13.67 -25.04 5.85
C GLU A 653 13.93 -23.81 6.76
N ILE A 654 12.87 -23.23 7.32
CA ILE A 654 12.95 -22.00 8.11
C ILE A 654 13.30 -22.32 9.57
N THR A 655 14.59 -22.23 9.88
CA THR A 655 15.12 -22.35 11.24
C THR A 655 15.14 -21.04 12.05
N GLY A 656 15.44 -21.13 13.35
CA GLY A 656 15.64 -19.95 14.22
C GLY A 656 16.84 -19.08 13.85
N THR A 657 17.78 -19.57 13.02
CA THR A 657 18.88 -18.75 12.48
C THR A 657 18.33 -17.70 11.53
N HIS A 658 17.44 -18.07 10.62
CA HIS A 658 16.77 -17.12 9.71
C HIS A 658 16.06 -16.01 10.47
N ALA A 659 15.34 -16.35 11.55
CA ALA A 659 14.64 -15.37 12.36
C ALA A 659 15.58 -14.32 12.98
N LYS A 660 16.75 -14.77 13.48
CA LYS A 660 17.77 -13.86 14.03
C LYS A 660 18.36 -12.95 12.95
N LEU A 661 18.55 -13.45 11.73
CA LEU A 661 19.11 -12.68 10.62
C LEU A 661 18.11 -11.66 10.08
N ALA A 662 16.86 -12.08 9.86
CA ALA A 662 15.76 -11.19 9.45
C ALA A 662 15.59 -10.05 10.46
N ALA A 663 15.59 -10.33 11.77
CA ALA A 663 15.53 -9.28 12.78
C ALA A 663 16.69 -8.28 12.70
N ARG A 664 17.92 -8.74 12.45
CA ARG A 664 19.10 -7.87 12.30
C ARG A 664 19.03 -7.00 11.05
N LEU A 665 18.55 -7.54 9.93
CA LEU A 665 18.34 -6.81 8.68
C LEU A 665 17.20 -5.80 8.81
N ASN A 666 16.08 -6.18 9.43
CA ASN A 666 14.94 -5.29 9.68
C ASN A 666 15.35 -4.10 10.57
N ASN A 667 16.23 -4.30 11.56
CA ASN A 667 16.80 -3.23 12.38
C ASN A 667 17.79 -2.32 11.61
N LYS A 668 18.07 -2.62 10.34
CA LYS A 668 18.79 -1.76 9.37
C LYS A 668 17.85 -1.22 8.28
N GLY A 669 16.54 -1.39 8.44
CA GLY A 669 15.54 -1.02 7.44
C GLY A 669 15.56 -1.91 6.19
N ILE A 670 16.17 -3.10 6.25
CA ILE A 670 16.26 -4.05 5.14
C ILE A 670 15.26 -5.18 5.36
N THR A 671 14.23 -5.23 4.52
CA THR A 671 13.25 -6.32 4.55
C THR A 671 13.78 -7.54 3.80
N VAL A 672 13.53 -8.73 4.36
CA VAL A 672 13.75 -10.01 3.67
C VAL A 672 12.41 -10.49 3.10
N TYR A 673 12.33 -10.62 1.79
CA TYR A 673 11.17 -11.14 1.10
C TYR A 673 11.39 -12.56 0.63
N CYS A 674 10.40 -13.41 0.91
CA CYS A 674 10.39 -14.81 0.52
C CYS A 674 9.40 -15.02 -0.63
N ASN A 675 9.85 -15.76 -1.63
CA ASN A 675 9.02 -16.31 -2.70
C ASN A 675 8.95 -17.84 -2.58
N THR A 676 7.93 -18.45 -3.18
CA THR A 676 7.85 -19.91 -3.38
C THR A 676 7.32 -20.24 -4.76
N ALA A 677 7.81 -21.33 -5.35
CA ALA A 677 7.15 -22.00 -6.46
C ALA A 677 6.12 -23.00 -5.89
N LEU A 678 4.94 -23.06 -6.49
CA LEU A 678 3.97 -24.11 -6.22
C LEU A 678 4.32 -25.34 -7.06
N LEU A 679 4.69 -26.44 -6.41
CA LEU A 679 5.23 -27.64 -7.04
C LEU A 679 4.28 -28.82 -6.76
N GLY A 680 3.79 -29.44 -7.83
CA GLY A 680 2.82 -30.54 -7.74
C GLY A 680 3.34 -31.73 -6.95
N GLY A 681 2.56 -32.24 -6.00
CA GLY A 681 2.97 -33.35 -5.13
C GLY A 681 4.02 -33.00 -4.06
N VAL A 682 4.41 -31.73 -3.93
CA VAL A 682 5.40 -31.25 -2.96
C VAL A 682 4.76 -30.33 -1.93
N ASN A 683 4.26 -29.16 -2.37
CA ASN A 683 3.73 -28.11 -1.49
C ASN A 683 2.39 -27.54 -2.00
N ASP A 684 1.79 -28.13 -3.03
CA ASP A 684 0.53 -27.76 -3.67
C ASP A 684 -0.73 -28.16 -2.87
N SER A 685 -0.65 -28.00 -1.54
CA SER A 685 -1.74 -28.22 -0.60
C SER A 685 -1.87 -27.01 0.33
N ASP A 686 -3.10 -26.74 0.75
CA ASP A 686 -3.44 -25.64 1.64
C ASP A 686 -2.65 -25.66 2.97
N GLY A 687 -2.41 -26.84 3.55
CA GLY A 687 -1.71 -27.03 4.82
C GLY A 687 -0.21 -26.73 4.74
N HIS A 688 0.46 -27.14 3.64
CA HIS A 688 1.88 -26.84 3.43
C HIS A 688 2.10 -25.34 3.27
N ILE A 689 1.32 -24.68 2.42
CA ILE A 689 1.45 -23.23 2.20
C ILE A 689 1.05 -22.44 3.45
N HIS A 690 -0.01 -22.82 4.16
CA HIS A 690 -0.38 -22.18 5.42
C HIS A 690 0.76 -22.27 6.45
N SER A 691 1.37 -23.46 6.59
CA SER A 691 2.52 -23.65 7.49
C SER A 691 3.74 -22.82 7.07
N LEU A 692 4.02 -22.74 5.76
CA LEU A 692 5.11 -21.94 5.22
C LEU A 692 4.87 -20.45 5.46
N ALA A 693 3.67 -19.95 5.16
CA ALA A 693 3.27 -18.56 5.39
C ALA A 693 3.45 -18.17 6.86
N HIS A 694 3.01 -19.05 7.77
CA HIS A 694 3.19 -18.85 9.21
C HIS A 694 4.67 -18.83 9.60
N ALA A 695 5.48 -19.76 9.10
CA ALA A 695 6.92 -19.82 9.41
C ALA A 695 7.69 -18.58 8.90
N ILE A 696 7.38 -18.10 7.69
CA ILE A 696 7.94 -16.87 7.11
C ILE A 696 7.57 -15.67 7.99
N ARG A 697 6.28 -15.51 8.32
CA ARG A 697 5.86 -14.38 9.14
C ARG A 697 6.42 -14.46 10.55
N LYS A 698 6.49 -15.64 11.17
CA LYS A 698 7.05 -15.83 12.51
C LYS A 698 8.53 -15.48 12.57
N SER A 699 9.30 -15.74 11.51
CA SER A 699 10.72 -15.40 11.45
C SER A 699 11.00 -13.91 11.19
N GLY A 700 9.98 -13.12 10.83
CA GLY A 700 10.15 -11.69 10.56
C GLY A 700 10.52 -11.38 9.11
N MET A 701 10.27 -12.34 8.22
CA MET A 701 10.34 -12.16 6.78
C MET A 701 8.93 -11.87 6.23
N GLU A 702 8.86 -11.37 5.00
CA GLU A 702 7.60 -11.07 4.32
C GLU A 702 7.34 -12.06 3.19
N PHE A 703 6.19 -12.74 3.24
CA PHE A 703 5.80 -13.69 2.19
C PHE A 703 5.25 -12.91 1.00
N HIS A 704 6.04 -12.79 -0.06
CA HIS A 704 5.71 -11.93 -1.18
C HIS A 704 4.97 -12.66 -2.28
N HIS A 705 5.64 -13.55 -3.00
CA HIS A 705 5.07 -14.26 -4.13
C HIS A 705 4.94 -15.75 -3.86
N LEU A 706 3.78 -16.28 -4.20
CA LEU A 706 3.58 -17.69 -4.49
C LEU A 706 3.34 -17.79 -5.99
N TYR A 707 4.34 -18.26 -6.72
CA TYR A 707 4.23 -18.49 -8.16
C TYR A 707 3.47 -19.78 -8.40
N VAL A 708 2.26 -19.68 -8.93
CA VAL A 708 1.41 -20.85 -9.21
C VAL A 708 1.89 -21.60 -10.45
N ALA A 709 2.53 -20.89 -11.39
CA ALA A 709 3.08 -21.47 -12.62
C ALA A 709 4.06 -20.52 -13.33
N GLY A 710 4.79 -21.05 -14.31
CA GLY A 710 5.57 -20.30 -15.30
C GLY A 710 7.06 -20.13 -14.98
N LEU A 711 7.51 -20.54 -13.79
CA LEU A 711 8.93 -20.52 -13.44
C LEU A 711 9.70 -21.66 -14.14
N PRO A 712 11.01 -21.52 -14.37
CA PRO A 712 11.85 -22.58 -14.93
C PRO A 712 11.72 -23.93 -14.20
N VAL A 713 11.81 -23.95 -12.86
CA VAL A 713 11.65 -25.20 -12.08
C VAL A 713 10.26 -25.84 -12.28
N GLN A 714 9.22 -25.03 -12.50
CA GLN A 714 7.86 -25.52 -12.73
C GLN A 714 7.70 -26.08 -14.15
N HIS A 715 8.41 -25.56 -15.14
CA HIS A 715 8.44 -26.16 -16.48
C HIS A 715 9.12 -27.53 -16.47
N GLU A 716 10.15 -27.72 -15.65
CA GLU A 716 10.81 -29.02 -15.51
C GLU A 716 9.95 -30.02 -14.74
N TRP A 717 9.23 -29.58 -13.70
CA TRP A 717 8.52 -30.48 -12.78
C TRP A 717 7.02 -30.60 -13.03
N ASN A 718 6.30 -29.47 -13.10
CA ASN A 718 4.84 -29.45 -13.08
C ASN A 718 4.23 -29.95 -14.40
N ILE A 719 4.98 -30.08 -15.49
CA ILE A 719 4.49 -30.72 -16.71
C ILE A 719 4.08 -32.16 -16.43
N ASP A 720 4.90 -32.88 -15.65
CA ASP A 720 4.63 -34.26 -15.25
C ASP A 720 3.87 -34.36 -13.91
N HIS A 721 3.90 -33.29 -13.11
CA HIS A 721 3.23 -33.15 -11.81
C HIS A 721 2.33 -31.91 -11.78
N PRO A 722 1.25 -31.89 -12.57
CA PRO A 722 0.44 -30.68 -12.74
C PRO A 722 -0.20 -30.20 -11.44
N VAL A 723 -0.18 -28.88 -11.26
CA VAL A 723 -0.94 -28.19 -10.21
C VAL A 723 -2.34 -27.90 -10.73
N ASP A 724 -3.36 -28.30 -9.98
CA ASP A 724 -4.74 -27.93 -10.29
C ASP A 724 -5.00 -26.50 -9.81
N SER A 725 -5.56 -25.70 -10.70
CA SER A 725 -6.12 -24.39 -10.41
C SER A 725 -7.11 -24.40 -9.24
N TYR A 726 -7.83 -25.51 -9.04
CA TYR A 726 -8.70 -25.71 -7.89
C TYR A 726 -7.91 -25.63 -6.56
N ASP A 727 -6.73 -26.24 -6.47
CA ASP A 727 -5.96 -26.23 -5.22
C ASP A 727 -5.42 -24.84 -4.88
N VAL A 728 -5.18 -23.97 -5.88
CA VAL A 728 -4.74 -22.59 -5.67
C VAL A 728 -5.77 -21.81 -4.85
N ILE A 729 -7.06 -21.97 -5.17
CA ILE A 729 -8.15 -21.32 -4.43
C ILE A 729 -8.31 -21.90 -3.02
N ASP A 730 -8.13 -23.21 -2.84
CA ASP A 730 -8.18 -23.85 -1.51
C ASP A 730 -7.04 -23.35 -0.62
N ILE A 731 -5.83 -23.24 -1.18
CA ILE A 731 -4.66 -22.63 -0.54
C ILE A 731 -4.98 -21.19 -0.12
N ALA A 732 -5.45 -20.36 -1.04
CA ALA A 732 -5.75 -18.95 -0.77
C ALA A 732 -6.85 -18.78 0.29
N THR A 733 -7.89 -19.60 0.22
CA THR A 733 -8.99 -19.64 1.19
C THR A 733 -8.48 -19.93 2.59
N LYS A 734 -7.66 -20.98 2.77
CA LYS A 734 -7.13 -21.35 4.09
C LYS A 734 -6.18 -20.31 4.64
N VAL A 735 -5.20 -19.85 3.84
CA VAL A 735 -4.23 -18.85 4.26
C VAL A 735 -4.94 -17.55 4.70
N ARG A 736 -5.98 -17.12 3.97
CA ARG A 736 -6.76 -15.93 4.32
C ARG A 736 -7.60 -16.10 5.59
N ARG A 737 -8.24 -17.26 5.75
CA ARG A 737 -9.13 -17.57 6.89
C ARG A 737 -8.34 -17.71 8.19
N GLU A 738 -7.29 -18.52 8.17
CA GLU A 738 -6.57 -18.96 9.37
C GLU A 738 -5.33 -18.12 9.65
N GLY A 739 -4.74 -17.52 8.61
CA GLY A 739 -3.55 -16.70 8.72
C GLY A 739 -3.79 -15.23 9.05
N SER A 740 -2.68 -14.53 9.28
CA SER A 740 -2.63 -13.07 9.38
C SER A 740 -2.87 -12.41 8.02
N GLY A 741 -3.41 -11.19 8.04
CA GLY A 741 -3.44 -10.34 6.84
C GLY A 741 -2.06 -10.01 6.27
N ARG A 742 -0.97 -10.31 7.00
CA ARG A 742 0.44 -10.18 6.59
C ARG A 742 1.09 -11.51 6.16
N GLU A 743 0.38 -12.64 6.32
CA GLU A 743 0.85 -13.96 5.88
C GLU A 743 0.41 -14.31 4.46
N ILE A 744 -0.55 -13.56 3.91
CA ILE A 744 -1.11 -13.82 2.59
C ILE A 744 -0.04 -13.46 1.54
N PRO A 745 0.41 -14.40 0.70
CA PRO A 745 1.25 -14.07 -0.44
C PRO A 745 0.38 -13.47 -1.55
N ARG A 746 1.03 -12.97 -2.59
CA ARG A 746 0.39 -12.72 -3.87
C ARG A 746 0.57 -13.94 -4.77
N TYR A 747 -0.52 -14.38 -5.37
CA TYR A 747 -0.56 -15.53 -6.26
C TYR A 747 -0.22 -15.07 -7.67
N MET A 748 0.94 -15.49 -8.18
CA MET A 748 1.53 -14.97 -9.42
C MET A 748 1.62 -16.06 -10.48
N ILE A 749 1.41 -15.70 -11.75
CA ILE A 749 1.80 -16.51 -12.90
C ILE A 749 2.94 -15.77 -13.60
N SER A 750 4.09 -16.42 -13.75
CA SER A 750 5.18 -15.87 -14.55
C SER A 750 4.96 -16.21 -16.03
N THR A 751 5.23 -15.25 -16.91
CA THR A 751 5.06 -15.45 -18.36
C THR A 751 6.21 -14.84 -19.13
N LYS A 752 6.34 -15.19 -20.41
CA LYS A 752 7.33 -14.59 -21.31
C LYS A 752 7.10 -13.10 -21.58
N LEU A 753 5.94 -12.58 -21.19
CA LEU A 753 5.50 -11.21 -21.39
C LEU A 753 5.41 -10.42 -20.07
N GLY A 754 5.89 -11.00 -18.97
CA GLY A 754 5.83 -10.40 -17.63
C GLY A 754 4.90 -11.16 -16.68
N ASP A 755 5.02 -10.85 -15.39
CA ASP A 755 4.25 -11.51 -14.35
C ASP A 755 2.83 -10.93 -14.26
N VAL A 756 1.84 -11.78 -13.96
CA VAL A 756 0.44 -11.37 -13.72
C VAL A 756 -0.10 -11.97 -12.43
N ASP A 757 -1.07 -11.29 -11.82
CA ASP A 757 -1.84 -11.88 -10.71
C ASP A 757 -2.71 -13.02 -11.25
N TYR A 758 -2.75 -14.13 -10.51
CA TYR A 758 -3.69 -15.21 -10.75
C TYR A 758 -5.13 -14.69 -10.58
N GLY A 759 -5.93 -14.76 -11.65
CA GLY A 759 -7.36 -14.40 -11.67
C GLY A 759 -7.68 -12.90 -11.64
N LEU A 760 -6.87 -12.06 -10.98
CA LEU A 760 -7.16 -10.62 -10.83
C LEU A 760 -6.78 -9.80 -12.07
N THR A 761 -5.55 -9.97 -12.58
CA THR A 761 -5.06 -9.28 -13.80
C THR A 761 -4.84 -10.24 -14.95
N SER A 762 -5.32 -11.47 -14.81
CA SER A 762 -5.31 -12.51 -15.84
C SER A 762 -6.60 -13.30 -15.80
N SER A 763 -7.00 -13.86 -16.94
CA SER A 763 -8.20 -14.70 -17.05
C SER A 763 -7.92 -15.95 -17.86
N PHE A 764 -8.43 -17.10 -17.44
CA PHE A 764 -8.31 -18.33 -18.21
C PHE A 764 -8.99 -18.22 -19.57
N VAL A 765 -8.38 -18.87 -20.56
CA VAL A 765 -8.90 -18.98 -21.92
C VAL A 765 -9.20 -20.45 -22.20
N HIS A 766 -10.46 -20.74 -22.52
CA HIS A 766 -10.87 -22.09 -22.91
C HIS A 766 -10.28 -22.46 -24.27
N ASP A 767 -9.49 -23.52 -24.29
CA ASP A 767 -9.01 -24.19 -25.51
C ASP A 767 -8.74 -25.68 -25.17
N ASN A 768 -8.90 -26.56 -26.15
CA ASN A 768 -8.67 -28.00 -26.04
C ASN A 768 -7.17 -28.37 -26.00
N LYS A 769 -6.26 -27.39 -26.06
CA LYS A 769 -4.79 -27.55 -26.20
C LYS A 769 -4.00 -27.06 -24.98
N GLY A 770 -4.47 -27.41 -23.78
CA GLY A 770 -3.85 -27.06 -22.50
C GLY A 770 -4.22 -25.67 -21.99
N THR A 771 -3.76 -25.34 -20.77
CA THR A 771 -4.16 -24.12 -20.07
C THR A 771 -3.52 -22.88 -20.71
N LYS A 772 -4.38 -21.94 -21.10
CA LYS A 772 -4.00 -20.61 -21.60
C LYS A 772 -4.60 -19.53 -20.71
N ILE A 773 -3.90 -18.41 -20.61
CA ILE A 773 -4.37 -17.23 -19.89
C ILE A 773 -4.25 -15.99 -20.77
N LYS A 774 -5.22 -15.09 -20.65
CA LYS A 774 -5.18 -13.72 -21.19
C LYS A 774 -4.52 -12.81 -20.16
N LEU A 775 -3.60 -11.95 -20.60
CA LEU A 775 -2.89 -11.00 -19.73
C LEU A 775 -3.61 -9.64 -19.77
N GLY A 776 -4.53 -9.41 -18.83
CA GLY A 776 -5.44 -8.25 -18.85
C GLY A 776 -4.82 -6.91 -18.44
N CYS A 777 -3.55 -6.89 -18.06
CA CYS A 777 -2.80 -5.68 -17.69
C CYS A 777 -1.81 -5.22 -18.77
N TYR A 778 -1.54 -6.02 -19.80
CA TYR A 778 -0.54 -5.67 -20.80
C TYR A 778 -1.14 -5.68 -22.19
N ASP A 779 -1.20 -4.53 -22.84
CA ASP A 779 -1.55 -4.41 -24.26
C ASP A 779 -0.31 -4.12 -25.12
N LEU A 780 -0.48 -4.01 -26.44
CA LEU A 780 0.64 -3.69 -27.33
C LEU A 780 1.26 -2.31 -27.02
N SER A 781 0.47 -1.35 -26.54
CA SER A 781 0.92 0.01 -26.25
C SER A 781 1.90 0.04 -25.07
N TYR A 782 1.68 -0.82 -24.07
CA TYR A 782 2.58 -1.03 -22.93
C TYR A 782 4.00 -1.42 -23.40
N TYR A 783 4.12 -2.45 -24.23
CA TYR A 783 5.42 -2.88 -24.74
C TYR A 783 6.05 -1.86 -25.69
N LYS A 784 5.23 -1.24 -26.57
CA LYS A 784 5.70 -0.17 -27.46
C LYS A 784 6.17 1.08 -26.74
N GLY A 785 5.67 1.30 -25.53
CA GLY A 785 6.19 2.32 -24.63
C GLY A 785 7.64 2.05 -24.22
N MET A 786 8.06 0.79 -24.11
CA MET A 786 9.43 0.39 -23.75
C MET A 786 10.33 0.23 -24.99
N ASP A 787 9.83 -0.44 -26.02
CA ASP A 787 10.51 -0.64 -27.30
C ASP A 787 9.53 -0.36 -28.45
N LYS A 788 9.76 0.72 -29.18
CA LYS A 788 8.90 1.16 -30.28
C LYS A 788 8.75 0.11 -31.39
N ASN A 789 9.73 -0.78 -31.54
CA ASN A 789 9.75 -1.84 -32.55
C ASN A 789 9.15 -3.15 -32.03
N PHE A 790 8.61 -3.17 -30.82
CA PHE A 790 8.07 -4.39 -30.24
C PHE A 790 6.90 -4.94 -31.07
N GLU A 791 6.98 -6.25 -31.30
CA GLU A 791 5.91 -7.09 -31.82
C GLU A 791 5.75 -8.29 -30.90
N PHE A 792 4.52 -8.81 -30.79
CA PHE A 792 4.31 -10.02 -30.00
C PHE A 792 5.10 -11.20 -30.57
N PRO A 793 5.75 -12.01 -29.72
CA PRO A 793 6.46 -13.21 -30.17
C PRO A 793 5.55 -14.15 -30.98
N LYS A 794 6.13 -14.85 -31.96
CA LYS A 794 5.41 -15.80 -32.80
C LYS A 794 4.60 -16.81 -31.97
N GLY A 795 3.31 -16.94 -32.28
CA GLY A 795 2.40 -17.84 -31.58
C GLY A 795 1.66 -17.22 -30.38
N ILE A 796 2.00 -15.98 -30.02
CA ILE A 796 1.22 -15.15 -29.11
C ILE A 796 0.40 -14.19 -29.97
N PHE A 797 -0.92 -14.23 -29.81
CA PHE A 797 -1.84 -13.34 -30.52
C PHE A 797 -2.57 -12.48 -29.51
N ALA A 798 -2.80 -11.22 -29.87
CA ALA A 798 -3.83 -10.42 -29.23
C ALA A 798 -5.19 -10.96 -29.70
N ARG A 799 -6.14 -11.09 -28.77
CA ARG A 799 -7.56 -11.24 -29.14
C ARG A 799 -8.08 -9.90 -29.67
N ASP A 800 -9.34 -9.86 -30.12
CA ASP A 800 -9.99 -8.65 -30.62
C ASP A 800 -9.96 -7.49 -29.61
N ASP A 801 -9.79 -7.78 -28.31
CA ASP A 801 -9.67 -6.81 -27.22
C ASP A 801 -8.24 -6.28 -27.00
N GLY A 802 -7.25 -6.72 -27.79
CA GLY A 802 -5.88 -6.19 -27.76
C GLY A 802 -4.94 -6.84 -26.72
N PHE A 803 -5.44 -7.76 -25.89
CA PHE A 803 -4.65 -8.40 -24.84
C PHE A 803 -4.05 -9.75 -25.29
N PRO A 804 -2.78 -10.04 -24.99
CA PRO A 804 -2.11 -11.26 -25.41
C PRO A 804 -2.58 -12.47 -24.61
N VAL A 805 -2.59 -13.62 -25.29
CA VAL A 805 -2.89 -14.93 -24.68
C VAL A 805 -1.65 -15.81 -24.71
N VAL A 806 -1.27 -16.36 -23.56
CA VAL A 806 -0.08 -17.20 -23.39
C VAL A 806 -0.45 -18.57 -22.84
N GLN A 807 0.32 -19.60 -23.21
CA GLN A 807 0.21 -20.94 -22.65
C GLN A 807 0.96 -21.02 -21.32
N VAL A 808 0.40 -21.76 -20.37
CA VAL A 808 0.95 -21.95 -19.02
C VAL A 808 1.10 -23.45 -18.75
N PRO A 809 2.22 -24.07 -19.17
CA PRO A 809 2.46 -25.50 -18.92
C PRO A 809 2.50 -25.83 -17.43
N GLY A 810 2.02 -27.02 -17.07
CA GLY A 810 2.03 -27.52 -15.69
C GLY A 810 0.94 -26.96 -14.76
N LEU A 811 0.16 -25.97 -15.21
CA LEU A 811 -1.09 -25.58 -14.57
C LEU A 811 -2.25 -26.26 -15.31
N VAL A 812 -3.13 -26.95 -14.61
CA VAL A 812 -4.32 -27.57 -15.20
C VAL A 812 -5.59 -27.00 -14.61
N LYS A 813 -6.63 -27.01 -15.42
CA LYS A 813 -7.96 -26.52 -15.08
C LYS A 813 -8.93 -27.67 -15.29
N THR A 814 -9.31 -28.32 -14.19
CA THR A 814 -10.15 -29.53 -14.18
C THR A 814 -11.65 -29.22 -14.26
N ASN A 815 -12.02 -27.94 -14.25
CA ASN A 815 -13.40 -27.48 -14.28
C ASN A 815 -13.53 -26.18 -15.09
N ASN A 816 -14.75 -25.72 -15.37
CA ASN A 816 -15.00 -24.54 -16.20
C ASN A 816 -15.15 -23.22 -15.41
N PHE A 817 -14.82 -23.18 -14.13
CA PHE A 817 -15.03 -22.00 -13.29
C PHE A 817 -14.11 -20.83 -13.69
N PRO A 818 -14.58 -19.58 -13.80
CA PRO A 818 -13.74 -18.50 -14.31
C PRO A 818 -12.52 -18.16 -13.42
N VAL A 819 -12.63 -18.40 -12.12
CA VAL A 819 -11.60 -18.10 -11.09
C VAL A 819 -10.76 -19.34 -10.74
N SER A 820 -11.10 -20.53 -11.27
CA SER A 820 -10.30 -21.78 -11.16
C SER A 820 -10.30 -22.59 -12.44
#